data_AF-A3M0K4-F1
#
_entry.id   AF-A3M0K4-F1
#
_cell.length_a   1.000
_cell.length_b   1.000
_cell.length_c   1.000
_cell.angle_alpha   90.00
_cell.angle_beta   90.00
_cell.angle_gamma   90.00
#
_symmetry.space_group_name_H-M   'P 1'
#
loop_
_entity.id
_entity.type
_entity.pdbx_description
1 polymer ?
#
loop_
_entity_poly.entity_id
_entity_poly.type
_entity_poly.pdbx_seq_one_letter_code
_entity_poly.pdbx_strand_id
1 'polypeptide(L)'
;MSVYQRYASGDHDEQFFSGRGSTPPIDGLNHSIDYDQEETENSREKSPPTEPVSPIVLHPLSGHFDETVPLSSLVSEEKWLDLSSKAAYFQGYDHLVFGHVVTIVFQHSKTNKISTKSITKYGISTYDNIILDSRSRFWPSCENLLPEYQKSNVRRALAITNLKNYSRLINNSALLEIDKNKWDETVAGELANSMQLMGEVQTPQDLGAKLLQLGLVQLHKMPSTVIDVVYDNSPQTSTPQIVEENNKLVYLIGEQLEQLFDPLLEYSPEAMQISYAVPDAGNHVSPLVSSEKIDSVISELITVQTNFTMGLVNLLQDFIIPLRISVLSSEANSGIAKLNSVFPPTIDEITRINCIFHDALGKAQPFGYVEVFKVIGLILPYFYKAFIRHEANLKNFPSKLSKFSHKYKNKVFDNPEINKGSFSLREIDSVVNGSLLELPKIKLILRRMYISIQSEKEDLRGTKEDEEDKIINESFGAAIDIIDAFGGANSFSNSEAVEERQRIFTPTGKILTQLATKWPAELQYGWLTRKVVGIFELRHVCPKQGSLQDTEVLIIFSDHLVFLTVVDDSYYVKRDDKSRNKKISISDILMHSLINEKPLPKLSSFPSMEVSAWCEINDVVVSSYKAPTMILTDSQPATGCSGDFLRFLNKTSSGYNTSNKDISFSRIYEVVGGSKSNSQQSGINIIDLVSKSKILHKSQPFHLFKSKTMGLNVYSTAHDFEAYQQETWKSPFAMFLNISFSDPYEYFEKNPDLYLLINASFLTDDKIQLIAYNRQKTIKTSKVIPASDLQGSIREMIYHSYESIFSSYNEITQSLVNSNADELAHFVDVYPIYDREKLKSEYLERIESEEKAYDKKDKGKNVKRHSKKASAAISLPDDYIDHIAGHKAEELPIAEEEEEEEEKEKEAKANESSKAKSKEIQQQQAVPSVSMKNVKKRKSLLQKIFHPFKKNHERQANAVPLLRQPTTESDREFTTSFIPKGNKQKFQNIYKPVPELVEKE
;
A
#
# COMPACT_ATOMS: atom_id res chain seq x y z
N MET A 1 -49.52 5.58 -21.62
CA MET A 1 -48.28 5.53 -22.41
C MET A 1 -47.80 6.96 -22.56
N SER A 2 -46.59 7.28 -22.09
CA SER A 2 -45.99 8.58 -22.42
C SER A 2 -45.67 8.62 -23.92
N VAL A 3 -45.51 9.82 -24.47
CA VAL A 3 -45.08 9.98 -25.87
C VAL A 3 -43.72 9.31 -26.09
N TYR A 4 -42.86 9.29 -25.06
CA TYR A 4 -41.53 8.68 -25.11
C TYR A 4 -41.54 7.14 -25.21
N GLN A 5 -42.55 6.44 -24.66
CA GLN A 5 -42.67 4.97 -24.80
C GLN A 5 -42.86 4.52 -26.27
N ARG A 6 -43.33 5.41 -27.17
CA ARG A 6 -43.36 5.16 -28.63
C ARG A 6 -42.07 5.53 -29.37
N TYR A 7 -41.21 6.36 -28.76
CA TYR A 7 -39.92 6.73 -29.35
C TYR A 7 -38.79 5.79 -28.90
N ALA A 8 -38.94 5.11 -27.76
CA ALA A 8 -37.96 4.16 -27.25
C ALA A 8 -38.03 2.75 -27.88
N SER A 9 -39.06 2.44 -28.67
CA SER A 9 -39.26 1.13 -29.31
C SER A 9 -38.54 0.97 -30.67
N GLY A 10 -38.02 2.05 -31.27
CA GLY A 10 -37.36 2.01 -32.59
C GLY A 10 -38.30 2.04 -33.80
N ASP A 11 -39.61 1.84 -33.61
CA ASP A 11 -40.62 1.77 -34.68
C ASP A 11 -40.65 3.01 -35.62
N HIS A 12 -40.18 4.16 -35.12
CA HIS A 12 -40.12 5.41 -35.88
C HIS A 12 -38.97 5.43 -36.91
N ASP A 13 -37.87 4.70 -36.67
CA ASP A 13 -36.72 4.70 -37.58
C ASP A 13 -37.03 3.91 -38.86
N GLU A 14 -37.75 2.79 -38.77
CA GLU A 14 -38.24 2.07 -39.96
C GLU A 14 -39.13 2.96 -40.83
N GLN A 15 -40.04 3.75 -40.23
CA GLN A 15 -40.91 4.66 -40.97
C GLN A 15 -40.18 5.86 -41.58
N PHE A 16 -39.15 6.37 -40.89
CA PHE A 16 -38.35 7.50 -41.39
C PHE A 16 -37.47 7.11 -42.59
N PHE A 17 -36.90 5.90 -42.58
CA PHE A 17 -36.06 5.42 -43.68
C PHE A 17 -36.84 4.76 -44.82
N SER A 18 -38.06 4.23 -44.60
CA SER A 18 -38.91 3.73 -45.69
C SER A 18 -39.59 4.84 -46.52
N GLY A 19 -39.64 6.07 -46.01
CA GLY A 19 -40.44 7.17 -46.58
C GLY A 19 -39.81 8.02 -47.68
N ARG A 20 -38.57 7.76 -48.12
CA ARG A 20 -37.85 8.61 -49.11
C ARG A 20 -37.44 7.88 -50.39
N GLY A 21 -38.43 7.32 -51.09
CA GLY A 21 -38.28 6.78 -52.45
C GLY A 21 -38.88 7.69 -53.54
N SER A 22 -38.31 8.87 -53.80
CA SER A 22 -38.65 9.69 -54.99
C SER A 22 -37.61 10.78 -55.30
N THR A 23 -36.95 10.67 -56.43
CA THR A 23 -36.02 11.67 -57.00
C THR A 23 -36.74 12.79 -57.75
N PRO A 24 -36.26 14.04 -57.66
CA PRO A 24 -36.42 15.07 -58.69
C PRO A 24 -35.07 15.42 -59.36
N PRO A 25 -35.07 16.12 -60.52
CA PRO A 25 -33.97 16.06 -61.49
C PRO A 25 -32.81 17.03 -61.25
N ILE A 26 -31.68 16.70 -61.90
CA ILE A 26 -30.44 17.49 -62.00
C ILE A 26 -30.54 18.44 -63.20
N ASP A 27 -30.06 19.67 -63.06
CA ASP A 27 -29.62 20.48 -64.21
C ASP A 27 -28.54 21.51 -63.79
N GLY A 28 -27.48 21.66 -64.61
CA GLY A 28 -26.63 22.86 -64.66
C GLY A 28 -25.28 22.89 -63.89
N LEU A 29 -24.21 22.39 -64.53
CA LEU A 29 -22.92 23.09 -64.81
C LEU A 29 -22.16 23.84 -63.66
N ASN A 30 -20.83 23.77 -63.50
CA ASN A 30 -19.77 22.94 -64.11
C ASN A 30 -18.44 23.13 -63.31
N HIS A 31 -17.39 22.39 -63.69
CA HIS A 31 -15.98 22.47 -63.24
C HIS A 31 -15.63 21.89 -61.85
N SER A 32 -14.59 21.07 -61.66
CA SER A 32 -13.78 20.12 -62.46
C SER A 32 -12.45 19.96 -61.70
N ILE A 33 -12.15 18.77 -61.18
CA ILE A 33 -10.77 18.31 -60.95
C ILE A 33 -10.75 16.85 -61.39
N ASP A 34 -9.80 16.51 -62.25
CA ASP A 34 -9.77 15.25 -62.99
C ASP A 34 -9.36 14.04 -62.13
N TYR A 35 -9.86 12.87 -62.55
CA TYR A 35 -9.38 11.55 -62.15
C TYR A 35 -8.51 11.00 -63.28
N ASP A 36 -7.27 10.65 -62.98
CA ASP A 36 -6.51 9.69 -63.79
C ASP A 36 -6.35 8.38 -63.00
N GLN A 37 -6.80 7.28 -63.63
CA GLN A 37 -6.28 5.94 -63.37
C GLN A 37 -4.91 5.86 -64.08
N GLU A 38 -3.97 4.97 -63.76
CA GLU A 38 -4.12 3.53 -63.56
C GLU A 38 -2.80 2.94 -63.00
N GLU A 39 -2.72 1.60 -63.00
CA GLU A 39 -1.53 0.75 -62.81
C GLU A 39 -1.06 0.37 -61.39
N THR A 40 -0.84 -0.94 -61.28
CA THR A 40 -0.45 -1.73 -60.13
C THR A 40 1.06 -1.84 -60.01
N GLU A 41 1.63 -1.77 -58.80
CA GLU A 41 2.51 -2.82 -58.24
C GLU A 41 3.01 -2.53 -56.81
N ASN A 42 3.23 -3.62 -56.06
CA ASN A 42 4.14 -3.76 -54.91
C ASN A 42 4.46 -2.53 -54.02
N SER A 43 3.76 -2.41 -52.89
CA SER A 43 4.40 -1.88 -51.67
C SER A 43 3.94 -2.63 -50.42
N ARG A 44 4.91 -2.96 -49.56
CA ARG A 44 4.69 -3.70 -48.31
C ARG A 44 3.85 -2.86 -47.35
N GLU A 45 2.79 -3.43 -46.79
CA GLU A 45 2.19 -2.91 -45.56
C GLU A 45 3.25 -2.89 -44.45
N LYS A 46 3.83 -1.72 -44.20
CA LYS A 46 4.43 -1.43 -42.91
C LYS A 46 3.28 -1.19 -41.96
N SER A 47 3.11 -2.08 -40.99
CA SER A 47 2.30 -1.82 -39.81
C SER A 47 2.67 -0.44 -39.23
N PRO A 48 1.69 0.36 -38.77
CA PRO A 48 2.01 1.60 -38.08
C PRO A 48 2.87 1.29 -36.86
N PRO A 49 3.80 2.18 -36.48
CA PRO A 49 4.61 1.97 -35.29
C PRO A 49 3.68 1.87 -34.08
N THR A 50 3.68 0.71 -33.42
CA THR A 50 2.96 0.48 -32.17
C THR A 50 3.37 1.54 -31.16
N GLU A 51 2.42 2.39 -30.75
CA GLU A 51 2.67 3.37 -29.71
C GLU A 51 3.10 2.66 -28.41
N PRO A 52 4.06 3.23 -27.66
CA PRO A 52 4.62 2.59 -26.49
C PRO A 52 3.59 2.50 -25.35
N VAL A 53 3.00 1.31 -25.16
CA VAL A 53 1.98 1.05 -24.13
C VAL A 53 2.50 1.42 -22.74
N SER A 54 1.72 2.25 -22.06
CA SER A 54 1.87 2.84 -20.73
C SER A 54 1.53 1.86 -19.58
N PRO A 55 1.66 2.24 -18.29
CA PRO A 55 1.00 1.52 -17.18
C PRO A 55 -0.50 1.34 -17.44
N ILE A 56 -1.11 0.32 -16.85
CA ILE A 56 -2.57 0.08 -16.97
C ILE A 56 -3.31 1.31 -16.47
N VAL A 57 -4.18 1.85 -17.32
CA VAL A 57 -5.00 3.02 -17.04
C VAL A 57 -6.44 2.55 -16.82
N LEU A 58 -7.00 2.84 -15.66
CA LEU A 58 -8.42 2.67 -15.41
C LEU A 58 -9.12 4.01 -15.62
N HIS A 59 -10.19 3.99 -16.41
CA HIS A 59 -11.05 5.15 -16.60
C HIS A 59 -11.92 5.34 -15.34
N PRO A 60 -12.28 6.58 -14.97
CA PRO A 60 -13.38 6.81 -14.04
C PRO A 60 -14.65 6.19 -14.66
N LEU A 61 -15.53 5.66 -13.83
CA LEU A 61 -16.73 4.99 -14.33
C LEU A 61 -17.52 5.95 -15.22
N SER A 62 -17.87 5.48 -16.42
CA SER A 62 -18.72 6.24 -17.34
C SER A 62 -20.17 6.14 -16.86
N GLY A 63 -20.91 7.26 -16.87
CA GLY A 63 -22.35 7.31 -16.57
C GLY A 63 -23.24 6.46 -17.51
N HIS A 64 -22.62 5.73 -18.42
CA HIS A 64 -23.16 4.70 -19.29
C HIS A 64 -22.11 3.60 -19.48
N PHE A 65 -22.47 2.36 -19.15
CA PHE A 65 -21.65 1.17 -19.39
C PHE A 65 -21.47 0.88 -20.89
N ASP A 66 -20.41 0.15 -21.22
CA ASP A 66 -20.12 -0.45 -22.53
C ASP A 66 -19.92 0.52 -23.72
N GLU A 67 -19.86 1.84 -23.52
CA GLU A 67 -19.28 2.79 -24.49
C GLU A 67 -17.82 3.13 -24.13
N THR A 68 -16.90 2.99 -25.08
CA THR A 68 -15.49 3.40 -24.90
C THR A 68 -15.38 4.93 -24.87
N VAL A 69 -15.02 5.49 -23.71
CA VAL A 69 -14.79 6.93 -23.53
C VAL A 69 -13.39 7.30 -24.05
N PRO A 70 -13.26 8.11 -25.13
CA PRO A 70 -11.95 8.42 -25.70
C PRO A 70 -11.06 9.15 -24.70
N LEU A 71 -9.77 8.78 -24.63
CA LEU A 71 -8.80 9.37 -23.70
C LEU A 71 -8.71 10.92 -23.84
N SER A 72 -8.98 11.43 -25.05
CA SER A 72 -9.01 12.86 -25.39
C SER A 72 -10.20 13.65 -24.80
N SER A 73 -11.22 12.97 -24.29
CA SER A 73 -12.38 13.59 -23.63
C SER A 73 -12.16 13.88 -22.14
N LEU A 74 -11.11 13.30 -21.56
CA LEU A 74 -10.73 13.48 -20.16
C LEU A 74 -9.91 14.75 -19.98
N VAL A 75 -10.23 15.47 -18.90
CA VAL A 75 -9.67 16.79 -18.60
C VAL A 75 -8.47 16.60 -17.66
N SER A 76 -7.32 17.19 -17.97
CA SER A 76 -6.14 17.13 -17.07
C SER A 76 -6.43 17.86 -15.75
N GLU A 77 -5.72 17.49 -14.68
CA GLU A 77 -5.86 18.06 -13.33
C GLU A 77 -5.92 19.60 -13.35
N GLU A 78 -4.96 20.25 -14.01
CA GLU A 78 -4.89 21.71 -14.17
C GLU A 78 -6.12 22.30 -14.89
N LYS A 79 -6.57 21.66 -15.98
CA LYS A 79 -7.74 22.12 -16.75
C LYS A 79 -9.04 21.87 -16.00
N TRP A 80 -9.09 20.84 -15.15
CA TRP A 80 -10.24 20.59 -14.27
C TRP A 80 -10.33 21.68 -13.22
N LEU A 81 -9.21 22.05 -12.60
CA LEU A 81 -9.16 23.13 -11.62
C LEU A 81 -9.53 24.49 -12.24
N ASP A 82 -9.01 24.82 -13.42
CA ASP A 82 -9.44 26.04 -14.15
C ASP A 82 -10.95 26.03 -14.46
N LEU A 83 -11.49 24.91 -14.93
CA LEU A 83 -12.92 24.74 -15.19
C LEU A 83 -13.74 24.87 -13.90
N SER A 84 -13.31 24.25 -12.80
CA SER A 84 -14.00 24.28 -11.50
C SER A 84 -14.14 25.69 -10.95
N SER A 85 -13.10 26.54 -11.12
CA SER A 85 -13.11 27.94 -10.66
C SER A 85 -14.16 28.83 -11.35
N LYS A 86 -14.69 28.39 -12.50
CA LYS A 86 -15.64 29.12 -13.36
C LYS A 86 -16.98 28.39 -13.51
N ALA A 87 -17.22 27.34 -12.73
CA ALA A 87 -18.40 26.50 -12.81
C ALA A 87 -19.36 26.70 -11.64
N ALA A 88 -20.65 26.44 -11.87
CA ALA A 88 -21.68 26.37 -10.84
C ALA A 88 -21.97 24.90 -10.52
N TYR A 89 -21.91 24.54 -9.24
CA TYR A 89 -22.14 23.18 -8.74
C TYR A 89 -23.57 23.05 -8.22
N PHE A 90 -24.33 22.08 -8.73
CA PHE A 90 -25.68 21.77 -8.25
C PHE A 90 -25.75 20.37 -7.66
N GLN A 91 -26.34 20.25 -6.47
CA GLN A 91 -26.63 18.97 -5.81
C GLN A 91 -28.11 18.64 -5.87
N GLY A 92 -28.46 17.37 -6.03
CA GLY A 92 -29.82 16.84 -5.93
C GLY A 92 -29.82 15.40 -5.42
N TYR A 93 -31.00 14.89 -5.08
CA TYR A 93 -31.17 13.51 -4.62
C TYR A 93 -32.34 12.84 -5.35
N ASP A 94 -32.07 11.70 -5.97
CA ASP A 94 -33.05 10.84 -6.63
C ASP A 94 -33.11 9.48 -5.92
N HIS A 95 -34.25 9.20 -5.29
CA HIS A 95 -34.48 7.96 -4.55
C HIS A 95 -34.75 6.74 -5.44
N LEU A 96 -34.99 6.93 -6.75
CA LEU A 96 -35.38 5.86 -7.67
C LEU A 96 -34.19 5.23 -8.39
N VAL A 97 -33.25 6.04 -8.90
CA VAL A 97 -32.15 5.55 -9.74
C VAL A 97 -30.80 6.04 -9.20
N PHE A 98 -30.57 7.35 -9.15
CA PHE A 98 -29.21 7.89 -9.06
C PHE A 98 -28.64 8.07 -7.64
N GLY A 99 -29.48 8.18 -6.60
CA GLY A 99 -29.04 8.62 -5.28
C GLY A 99 -28.64 10.11 -5.31
N HIS A 100 -27.51 10.45 -4.69
CA HIS A 100 -26.95 11.80 -4.82
C HIS A 100 -26.48 12.06 -6.26
N VAL A 101 -26.86 13.23 -6.79
CA VAL A 101 -26.49 13.71 -8.13
C VAL A 101 -25.81 15.05 -7.99
N VAL A 102 -24.59 15.15 -8.54
CA VAL A 102 -23.85 16.42 -8.63
C VAL A 102 -23.74 16.81 -10.10
N THR A 103 -24.29 17.96 -10.48
CA THR A 103 -24.21 18.49 -11.84
C THR A 103 -23.48 19.83 -11.86
N ILE A 104 -22.34 19.84 -12.53
CA ILE A 104 -21.46 20.98 -12.76
C ILE A 104 -21.90 21.65 -14.05
N VAL A 105 -22.34 22.91 -13.98
CA VAL A 105 -22.76 23.72 -15.13
C VAL A 105 -21.67 24.75 -15.42
N PHE A 106 -21.17 24.77 -16.65
CA PHE A 106 -20.06 25.64 -17.06
C PHE A 106 -20.24 26.15 -18.50
N GLN A 107 -19.49 27.18 -18.86
CA GLN A 107 -19.46 27.73 -20.22
C GLN A 107 -18.30 27.12 -21.02
N HIS A 108 -18.59 26.56 -22.20
CA HIS A 108 -17.57 25.91 -23.02
C HIS A 108 -16.68 26.94 -23.75
N SER A 109 -15.38 26.86 -23.51
CA SER A 109 -14.39 27.90 -23.85
C SER A 109 -14.29 28.28 -25.33
N LYS A 110 -14.62 27.38 -26.26
CA LYS A 110 -14.57 27.65 -27.72
C LYS A 110 -15.87 28.19 -28.32
N THR A 111 -16.99 28.03 -27.63
CA THR A 111 -18.34 28.19 -28.23
C THR A 111 -19.25 29.08 -27.42
N ASN A 112 -18.86 29.41 -26.18
CA ASN A 112 -19.63 30.21 -25.22
C ASN A 112 -21.04 29.66 -24.90
N LYS A 113 -21.32 28.41 -25.26
CA LYS A 113 -22.57 27.70 -24.91
C LYS A 113 -22.44 27.03 -23.55
N ILE A 114 -23.58 26.76 -22.93
CA ILE A 114 -23.66 26.00 -21.69
C ILE A 114 -23.35 24.51 -21.96
N SER A 115 -22.46 23.97 -21.14
CA SER A 115 -22.12 22.55 -21.03
C SER A 115 -22.39 22.08 -19.61
N THR A 116 -22.53 20.76 -19.43
CA THR A 116 -22.63 20.15 -18.10
C THR A 116 -21.75 18.93 -17.95
N LYS A 117 -21.23 18.72 -16.75
CA LYS A 117 -20.72 17.43 -16.29
C LYS A 117 -21.59 16.95 -15.14
N SER A 118 -22.15 15.77 -15.26
CA SER A 118 -23.00 15.16 -14.23
C SER A 118 -22.27 13.95 -13.64
N ILE A 119 -22.22 13.86 -12.32
CA ILE A 119 -21.61 12.79 -11.56
C ILE A 119 -22.72 12.14 -10.74
N THR A 120 -22.85 10.83 -10.87
CA THR A 120 -23.83 9.98 -10.18
C THR A 120 -23.11 8.74 -9.65
N LYS A 121 -23.78 7.89 -8.86
CA LYS A 121 -23.20 6.60 -8.46
C LYS A 121 -22.76 5.72 -9.66
N TYR A 122 -23.45 5.84 -10.80
CA TYR A 122 -23.08 5.17 -12.05
C TYR A 122 -21.92 5.83 -12.80
N GLY A 123 -21.28 6.86 -12.25
CA GLY A 123 -20.13 7.52 -12.85
C GLY A 123 -20.42 8.88 -13.47
N ILE A 124 -19.49 9.33 -14.32
CA ILE A 124 -19.46 10.68 -14.92
C ILE A 124 -20.00 10.71 -16.36
N SER A 125 -20.81 11.72 -16.67
CA SER A 125 -21.33 12.03 -18.00
C SER A 125 -20.99 13.47 -18.37
N THR A 126 -20.41 13.70 -19.55
CA THR A 126 -20.09 15.04 -20.07
C THR A 126 -20.97 15.36 -21.28
N TYR A 127 -21.66 16.50 -21.24
CA TYR A 127 -22.48 16.98 -22.36
C TYR A 127 -22.08 18.40 -22.74
N ASP A 128 -21.40 18.52 -23.87
CA ASP A 128 -21.00 19.82 -24.38
C ASP A 128 -22.06 20.47 -25.27
N ASN A 129 -22.15 21.80 -25.21
CA ASN A 129 -22.96 22.62 -26.12
C ASN A 129 -24.46 22.26 -26.12
N ILE A 130 -25.08 22.16 -24.94
CA ILE A 130 -26.46 21.71 -24.78
C ILE A 130 -27.43 22.65 -25.51
N ILE A 131 -28.40 22.05 -26.20
CA ILE A 131 -29.52 22.75 -26.85
C ILE A 131 -30.60 23.02 -25.80
N LEU A 132 -30.82 24.29 -25.46
CA LEU A 132 -31.71 24.75 -24.38
C LEU A 132 -33.06 25.30 -24.89
N ASP A 133 -33.51 24.76 -26.02
CA ASP A 133 -34.75 25.10 -26.71
C ASP A 133 -35.45 23.83 -27.23
N SER A 134 -36.64 23.99 -27.81
CA SER A 134 -37.51 22.91 -28.27
C SER A 134 -36.96 22.03 -29.39
N ARG A 135 -35.78 22.34 -29.95
CA ARG A 135 -35.05 21.43 -30.87
C ARG A 135 -34.35 20.28 -30.13
N SER A 136 -34.25 20.35 -28.80
CA SER A 136 -33.72 19.26 -27.99
C SER A 136 -34.72 18.11 -27.89
N ARG A 137 -34.32 16.87 -28.23
CA ARG A 137 -35.13 15.66 -27.99
C ARG A 137 -35.45 15.40 -26.50
N PHE A 138 -34.78 16.12 -25.60
CA PHE A 138 -34.96 16.06 -24.15
C PHE A 138 -35.77 17.25 -23.61
N TRP A 139 -36.29 18.12 -24.48
CA TRP A 139 -37.10 19.28 -24.12
C TRP A 139 -38.32 18.99 -23.21
N PRO A 140 -39.02 17.83 -23.27
CA PRO A 140 -40.11 17.54 -22.34
C PRO A 140 -39.72 17.62 -20.85
N SER A 141 -38.44 17.41 -20.50
CA SER A 141 -37.96 17.63 -19.12
C SER A 141 -37.99 19.10 -18.69
N CYS A 142 -37.82 20.04 -19.63
CA CYS A 142 -37.94 21.48 -19.39
C CYS A 142 -39.38 21.94 -19.18
N GLU A 143 -40.36 21.22 -19.75
CA GLU A 143 -41.79 21.55 -19.63
C GLU A 143 -42.32 21.19 -18.23
N ASN A 144 -41.69 20.21 -17.58
CA ASN A 144 -41.91 19.82 -16.18
C ASN A 144 -41.12 20.68 -15.15
N LEU A 145 -40.45 21.76 -15.58
CA LEU A 145 -39.88 22.74 -14.66
C LEU A 145 -40.97 23.63 -14.05
N LEU A 146 -40.77 24.04 -12.79
CA LEU A 146 -41.62 25.04 -12.13
C LEU A 146 -41.64 26.35 -12.94
N PRO A 147 -42.74 27.12 -12.95
CA PRO A 147 -42.87 28.34 -13.77
C PRO A 147 -41.76 29.38 -13.56
N GLU A 148 -41.20 29.47 -12.35
CA GLU A 148 -40.04 30.31 -12.02
C GLU A 148 -38.74 29.85 -12.71
N TYR A 149 -38.58 28.55 -12.92
CA TYR A 149 -37.38 27.93 -13.49
C TYR A 149 -37.46 27.69 -14.99
N GLN A 150 -38.66 27.67 -15.58
CA GLN A 150 -38.85 27.50 -17.04
C GLN A 150 -38.08 28.53 -17.89
N LYS A 151 -37.73 29.71 -17.37
CA LYS A 151 -36.91 30.72 -18.06
C LYS A 151 -35.41 30.63 -17.78
N SER A 152 -34.99 29.82 -16.80
CA SER A 152 -33.57 29.68 -16.43
C SER A 152 -32.87 28.68 -17.36
N ASN A 153 -31.91 29.19 -18.14
CA ASN A 153 -31.05 28.35 -18.99
C ASN A 153 -30.29 27.29 -18.19
N VAL A 154 -29.92 27.60 -16.93
CA VAL A 154 -29.25 26.65 -16.03
C VAL A 154 -30.21 25.52 -15.64
N ARG A 155 -31.44 25.83 -15.19
CA ARG A 155 -32.44 24.81 -14.83
C ARG A 155 -32.83 23.93 -16.01
N ARG A 156 -32.98 24.50 -17.21
CA ARG A 156 -33.16 23.75 -18.47
C ARG A 156 -32.00 22.79 -18.75
N ALA A 157 -30.75 23.23 -18.53
CA ALA A 157 -29.58 22.39 -18.71
C ALA A 157 -29.56 21.21 -17.72
N LEU A 158 -29.94 21.44 -16.46
CA LEU A 158 -30.07 20.38 -15.43
C LEU A 158 -31.13 19.35 -15.83
N ALA A 159 -32.34 19.77 -16.20
CA ALA A 159 -33.44 18.89 -16.60
C ALA A 159 -33.07 17.99 -17.80
N ILE A 160 -32.52 18.61 -18.86
CA ILE A 160 -32.05 17.90 -20.05
C ILE A 160 -30.94 16.90 -19.72
N THR A 161 -30.02 17.27 -18.82
CA THR A 161 -28.89 16.42 -18.41
C THR A 161 -29.36 15.22 -17.62
N ASN A 162 -30.28 15.40 -16.67
CA ASN A 162 -30.89 14.33 -15.90
C ASN A 162 -31.58 13.32 -16.82
N LEU A 163 -32.46 13.78 -17.72
CA LEU A 163 -33.16 12.90 -18.67
C LEU A 163 -32.20 12.17 -19.62
N LYS A 164 -31.13 12.85 -20.06
CA LYS A 164 -30.11 12.26 -20.93
C LYS A 164 -29.26 11.19 -20.22
N ASN A 165 -28.94 11.37 -18.93
CA ASN A 165 -28.27 10.35 -18.13
C ASN A 165 -29.12 9.07 -18.08
N TYR A 166 -30.39 9.18 -17.70
CA TYR A 166 -31.30 8.03 -17.63
C TYR A 166 -31.48 7.36 -19.00
N SER A 167 -31.70 8.16 -20.05
CA SER A 167 -31.84 7.66 -21.42
C SER A 167 -30.61 6.93 -21.96
N ARG A 168 -29.42 7.12 -21.38
CA ARG A 168 -28.22 6.35 -21.71
C ARG A 168 -28.07 5.11 -20.82
N LEU A 169 -28.32 5.25 -19.53
CA LEU A 169 -28.24 4.16 -18.56
C LEU A 169 -29.23 3.02 -18.86
N ILE A 170 -30.46 3.35 -19.28
CA ILE A 170 -31.51 2.37 -19.59
C ILE A 170 -31.17 1.48 -20.80
N ASN A 171 -30.23 1.85 -21.67
CA ASN A 171 -29.79 0.97 -22.75
C ASN A 171 -29.12 -0.31 -22.22
N ASN A 172 -28.58 -0.27 -21.00
CA ASN A 172 -27.94 -1.40 -20.30
C ASN A 172 -28.86 -2.08 -19.26
N SER A 173 -30.16 -1.80 -19.32
CA SER A 173 -31.18 -2.23 -18.35
C SER A 173 -31.49 -3.73 -18.28
N ALA A 174 -30.85 -4.57 -19.09
CA ALA A 174 -30.94 -6.04 -18.93
C ALA A 174 -30.11 -6.54 -17.74
N LEU A 175 -29.13 -5.75 -17.30
CA LEU A 175 -28.20 -6.08 -16.21
C LEU A 175 -28.41 -5.21 -14.95
N LEU A 176 -29.12 -4.09 -15.07
CA LEU A 176 -29.41 -3.15 -13.99
C LEU A 176 -30.83 -3.36 -13.46
N GLU A 177 -31.01 -3.51 -12.15
CA GLU A 177 -32.31 -3.63 -11.46
C GLU A 177 -33.11 -2.31 -11.42
N ILE A 178 -33.26 -1.65 -12.57
CA ILE A 178 -33.96 -0.37 -12.71
C ILE A 178 -35.38 -0.61 -13.25
N ASP A 179 -36.38 -0.20 -12.47
CA ASP A 179 -37.77 -0.21 -12.94
C ASP A 179 -37.99 0.85 -14.02
N LYS A 180 -38.01 0.39 -15.27
CA LYS A 180 -38.20 1.21 -16.48
C LYS A 180 -39.47 2.06 -16.49
N ASN A 181 -40.46 1.75 -15.65
CA ASN A 181 -41.75 2.42 -15.65
C ASN A 181 -41.86 3.53 -14.61
N LYS A 182 -40.81 3.78 -13.80
CA LYS A 182 -40.85 4.73 -12.68
C LYS A 182 -40.10 6.02 -12.89
N TRP A 183 -39.34 6.17 -13.97
CA TRP A 183 -38.47 7.33 -14.20
C TRP A 183 -38.62 7.83 -15.64
N ASP A 184 -38.98 9.10 -15.80
CA ASP A 184 -39.35 9.70 -17.08
C ASP A 184 -39.00 11.20 -17.16
N GLU A 185 -39.50 11.89 -18.20
CA GLU A 185 -39.35 13.34 -18.37
C GLU A 185 -39.88 14.19 -17.20
N THR A 186 -40.86 13.70 -16.43
CA THR A 186 -41.42 14.39 -15.27
C THR A 186 -40.45 14.32 -14.11
N VAL A 187 -39.97 13.11 -13.78
CA VAL A 187 -38.96 12.90 -12.71
C VAL A 187 -37.67 13.68 -13.00
N ALA A 188 -37.25 13.75 -14.27
CA ALA A 188 -36.09 14.55 -14.68
C ALA A 188 -36.26 16.05 -14.38
N GLY A 189 -37.46 16.59 -14.64
CA GLY A 189 -37.83 17.98 -14.37
C GLY A 189 -37.98 18.27 -12.87
N GLU A 190 -38.63 17.37 -12.13
CA GLU A 190 -38.76 17.46 -10.67
C GLU A 190 -37.40 17.47 -9.96
N LEU A 191 -36.49 16.57 -10.32
CA LEU A 191 -35.11 16.55 -9.81
C LEU A 191 -34.36 17.85 -10.13
N ALA A 192 -34.55 18.41 -11.33
CA ALA A 192 -33.95 19.68 -11.71
C ALA A 192 -34.58 20.90 -10.99
N ASN A 193 -35.84 20.80 -10.55
CA ASN A 193 -36.48 21.79 -9.68
C ASN A 193 -35.89 21.71 -8.26
N SER A 194 -35.74 20.51 -7.68
CA SER A 194 -35.24 20.33 -6.31
C SER A 194 -33.73 20.56 -6.14
N MET A 195 -32.95 20.57 -7.23
CA MET A 195 -31.50 20.77 -7.17
C MET A 195 -31.12 22.13 -6.53
N GLN A 196 -30.13 22.12 -5.63
CA GLN A 196 -29.64 23.29 -4.91
C GLN A 196 -28.23 23.67 -5.38
N LEU A 197 -27.92 24.97 -5.39
CA LEU A 197 -26.58 25.46 -5.69
C LEU A 197 -25.66 25.21 -4.48
N MET A 198 -24.49 24.62 -4.71
CA MET A 198 -23.46 24.42 -3.69
C MET A 198 -22.52 25.64 -3.63
N GLY A 199 -21.91 25.86 -2.46
CA GLY A 199 -20.81 26.82 -2.29
C GLY A 199 -21.06 27.96 -1.29
N GLU A 200 -21.90 27.74 -0.27
CA GLU A 200 -22.08 28.73 0.82
C GLU A 200 -20.84 28.84 1.72
N VAL A 201 -20.11 27.74 1.91
CA VAL A 201 -18.89 27.67 2.75
C VAL A 201 -17.63 27.46 1.91
N GLN A 202 -17.67 26.48 0.98
CA GLN A 202 -16.52 26.08 0.16
C GLN A 202 -16.57 26.75 -1.22
N THR A 203 -15.42 27.15 -1.79
CA THR A 203 -15.42 27.75 -3.13
C THR A 203 -15.65 26.71 -4.23
N PRO A 204 -16.09 27.11 -5.44
CA PRO A 204 -16.17 26.18 -6.58
C PRO A 204 -14.84 25.47 -6.90
N GLN A 205 -13.71 26.09 -6.58
CA GLN A 205 -12.39 25.48 -6.73
C GLN A 205 -12.13 24.40 -5.67
N ASP A 206 -12.55 24.61 -4.42
CA ASP A 206 -12.43 23.61 -3.34
C ASP A 206 -13.34 22.40 -3.61
N LEU A 207 -14.56 22.64 -4.09
CA LEU A 207 -15.47 21.59 -4.58
C LEU A 207 -14.84 20.80 -5.74
N GLY A 208 -14.25 21.48 -6.71
CA GLY A 208 -13.51 20.86 -7.81
C GLY A 208 -12.32 20.03 -7.37
N ALA A 209 -11.53 20.53 -6.42
CA ALA A 209 -10.39 19.83 -5.83
C ALA A 209 -10.83 18.60 -5.03
N LYS A 210 -11.92 18.68 -4.25
CA LYS A 210 -12.44 17.54 -3.49
C LYS A 210 -12.93 16.40 -4.38
N LEU A 211 -13.59 16.70 -5.51
CA LEU A 211 -13.99 15.65 -6.47
C LEU A 211 -12.79 14.91 -7.08
N LEU A 212 -11.65 15.60 -7.28
CA LEU A 212 -10.39 14.96 -7.63
C LEU A 212 -9.85 14.14 -6.46
N GLN A 213 -9.80 14.67 -5.24
CA GLN A 213 -9.34 13.93 -4.06
C GLN A 213 -10.14 12.63 -3.84
N LEU A 214 -11.43 12.61 -4.18
CA LEU A 214 -12.33 11.45 -4.11
C LEU A 214 -12.17 10.43 -5.26
N GLY A 215 -11.34 10.68 -6.28
CA GLY A 215 -11.12 9.69 -7.36
C GLY A 215 -12.28 9.54 -8.35
N LEU A 216 -13.19 10.54 -8.45
CA LEU A 216 -14.44 10.39 -9.21
C LEU A 216 -14.33 10.81 -10.69
N VAL A 217 -13.24 11.48 -11.08
CA VAL A 217 -13.20 12.29 -12.33
C VAL A 217 -11.99 11.98 -13.22
N GLN A 218 -10.89 11.56 -12.62
CA GLN A 218 -9.59 11.43 -13.27
C GLN A 218 -9.22 9.98 -13.58
N LEU A 219 -8.14 9.81 -14.34
CA LEU A 219 -7.57 8.51 -14.64
C LEU A 219 -6.85 7.90 -13.43
N HIS A 220 -7.14 6.64 -13.16
CA HIS A 220 -6.46 5.81 -12.18
C HIS A 220 -5.38 4.95 -12.86
N LYS A 221 -4.35 4.56 -12.13
CA LYS A 221 -3.21 3.77 -12.63
C LYS A 221 -3.01 2.51 -11.80
N MET A 222 -2.73 1.40 -12.48
CA MET A 222 -2.28 0.15 -11.89
C MET A 222 -0.87 -0.17 -12.43
N PRO A 223 0.20 0.13 -11.67
CA PRO A 223 1.59 -0.08 -12.09
C PRO A 223 2.08 -1.53 -11.89
N SER A 224 1.26 -2.40 -11.30
CA SER A 224 1.58 -3.81 -11.09
C SER A 224 0.35 -4.69 -11.21
N THR A 225 0.55 -5.91 -11.72
CA THR A 225 -0.47 -6.96 -11.82
C THR A 225 0.17 -8.35 -11.73
N VAL A 226 -0.64 -9.37 -11.46
CA VAL A 226 -0.24 -10.78 -11.44
C VAL A 226 -0.98 -11.54 -12.54
N ILE A 227 -0.31 -12.50 -13.18
CA ILE A 227 -0.89 -13.47 -14.11
C ILE A 227 -0.40 -14.88 -13.72
N ASP A 228 -1.30 -15.86 -13.79
CA ASP A 228 -0.92 -17.26 -13.59
C ASP A 228 -0.56 -17.88 -14.94
N VAL A 229 0.54 -18.62 -15.00
CA VAL A 229 1.00 -19.34 -16.19
C VAL A 229 0.91 -20.82 -15.88
N VAL A 230 0.31 -21.60 -16.77
CA VAL A 230 -0.02 -23.01 -16.53
C VAL A 230 0.53 -23.84 -17.67
N TYR A 231 1.32 -24.86 -17.33
CA TYR A 231 1.85 -25.83 -18.28
C TYR A 231 1.52 -27.24 -17.81
N ASP A 232 1.45 -28.19 -18.75
CA ASP A 232 1.40 -29.62 -18.44
C ASP A 232 2.68 -30.26 -18.97
N ASN A 233 3.52 -30.75 -18.06
CA ASN A 233 4.74 -31.50 -18.40
C ASN A 233 4.61 -32.98 -17.96
N SER A 234 3.40 -33.46 -17.69
CA SER A 234 3.15 -34.86 -17.34
C SER A 234 3.58 -35.78 -18.49
N PRO A 235 4.33 -36.87 -18.20
CA PRO A 235 4.80 -37.80 -19.22
C PRO A 235 3.67 -38.63 -19.86
N GLN A 236 2.42 -38.44 -19.43
CA GLN A 236 1.23 -39.10 -19.98
C GLN A 236 0.57 -38.28 -21.10
N THR A 237 0.66 -36.96 -21.03
CA THR A 237 -0.02 -36.00 -21.93
C THR A 237 0.94 -35.22 -22.82
N SER A 238 2.18 -34.97 -22.38
CA SER A 238 3.13 -34.11 -23.09
C SER A 238 4.31 -34.88 -23.69
N THR A 239 4.68 -34.51 -24.92
CA THR A 239 5.88 -35.02 -25.59
C THR A 239 7.13 -34.24 -25.11
N PRO A 240 8.35 -34.79 -25.26
CA PRO A 240 9.58 -34.05 -24.92
C PRO A 240 9.70 -32.71 -25.65
N GLN A 241 9.17 -32.62 -26.88
CA GLN A 241 9.12 -31.39 -27.65
C GLN A 241 8.18 -30.34 -27.00
N ILE A 242 6.98 -30.73 -26.57
CA ILE A 242 6.05 -29.85 -25.84
C ILE A 242 6.68 -29.34 -24.55
N VAL A 243 7.43 -30.19 -23.82
CA VAL A 243 8.16 -29.76 -22.61
C VAL A 243 9.26 -28.73 -22.94
N GLU A 244 9.99 -28.90 -24.04
CA GLU A 244 10.98 -27.91 -24.50
C GLU A 244 10.31 -26.59 -24.93
N GLU A 245 9.20 -26.66 -25.66
CA GLU A 245 8.40 -25.51 -26.08
C GLU A 245 7.79 -24.77 -24.88
N ASN A 246 7.26 -25.48 -23.87
CA ASN A 246 6.77 -24.89 -22.62
C ASN A 246 7.90 -24.12 -21.92
N ASN A 247 9.09 -24.70 -21.78
CA ASN A 247 10.25 -24.03 -21.19
C ASN A 247 10.65 -22.78 -21.98
N LYS A 248 10.71 -22.86 -23.33
CA LYS A 248 10.99 -21.70 -24.21
C LYS A 248 9.95 -20.59 -24.02
N LEU A 249 8.66 -20.91 -24.00
CA LEU A 249 7.58 -19.94 -23.75
C LEU A 249 7.74 -19.29 -22.37
N VAL A 250 8.00 -20.07 -21.32
CA VAL A 250 8.20 -19.54 -19.96
C VAL A 250 9.36 -18.53 -19.90
N TYR A 251 10.50 -18.82 -20.52
CA TYR A 251 11.64 -17.88 -20.56
C TYR A 251 11.36 -16.60 -21.36
N LEU A 252 10.44 -16.62 -22.32
CA LEU A 252 10.04 -15.42 -23.08
C LEU A 252 9.12 -14.49 -22.28
N ILE A 253 8.46 -14.97 -21.21
CA ILE A 253 7.50 -14.18 -20.41
C ILE A 253 8.20 -13.13 -19.54
N GLY A 254 9.41 -13.38 -19.07
CA GLY A 254 10.15 -12.44 -18.22
C GLY A 254 11.40 -13.02 -17.58
N GLU A 255 12.08 -12.22 -16.76
CA GLU A 255 13.24 -12.65 -15.99
C GLU A 255 12.80 -13.51 -14.80
N GLN A 256 13.44 -14.67 -14.60
CA GLN A 256 13.17 -15.52 -13.44
C GLN A 256 13.69 -14.87 -12.16
N LEU A 257 12.84 -14.75 -11.14
CA LEU A 257 13.21 -14.19 -9.84
C LEU A 257 13.54 -15.30 -8.83
N GLU A 258 14.77 -15.30 -8.29
CA GLU A 258 15.14 -16.12 -7.12
C GLU A 258 14.41 -15.65 -5.84
N GLN A 259 14.04 -14.37 -5.75
CA GLN A 259 13.38 -13.76 -4.59
C GLN A 259 12.32 -12.76 -5.05
N LEU A 260 11.11 -12.85 -4.48
CA LEU A 260 9.99 -11.92 -4.73
C LEU A 260 10.26 -10.52 -4.16
N PHE A 261 11.04 -10.46 -3.09
CA PHE A 261 11.47 -9.26 -2.40
C PHE A 261 12.94 -9.04 -2.71
N ASP A 262 13.31 -7.86 -3.18
CA ASP A 262 14.72 -7.49 -3.39
C ASP A 262 15.22 -6.77 -2.13
N PRO A 263 16.15 -7.38 -1.36
CA PRO A 263 16.70 -6.77 -0.14
C PRO A 263 17.39 -5.40 -0.37
N LEU A 264 17.67 -5.04 -1.63
CA LEU A 264 18.39 -3.84 -2.02
C LEU A 264 17.46 -2.69 -2.40
N LEU A 265 16.37 -2.98 -3.10
CA LEU A 265 15.44 -1.96 -3.61
C LEU A 265 14.40 -1.53 -2.57
N GLU A 266 13.96 -2.46 -1.73
CA GLU A 266 12.93 -2.20 -0.70
C GLU A 266 13.45 -1.30 0.43
N TYR A 267 14.77 -1.27 0.60
CA TYR A 267 15.48 -0.39 1.52
C TYR A 267 16.32 0.66 0.78
N SER A 268 15.75 1.28 -0.26
CA SER A 268 16.27 2.54 -0.79
C SER A 268 16.51 3.55 0.35
N PRO A 269 17.65 4.26 0.43
CA PRO A 269 17.87 5.22 1.52
C PRO A 269 16.81 6.34 1.53
N GLU A 270 16.47 6.87 2.71
CA GLU A 270 15.63 8.09 2.78
C GLU A 270 16.38 9.23 2.07
N ALA A 271 15.67 10.02 1.26
CA ALA A 271 16.26 11.11 0.50
C ALA A 271 16.61 12.29 1.43
N MET A 272 17.69 12.15 2.19
CA MET A 272 18.17 13.15 3.13
C MET A 272 18.68 14.39 2.36
N GLN A 273 17.78 15.36 2.16
CA GLN A 273 18.05 16.73 1.73
C GLN A 273 18.10 17.67 2.95
N ILE A 274 18.65 17.20 4.07
CA ILE A 274 18.82 17.99 5.28
C ILE A 274 20.14 18.74 5.13
N SER A 275 20.07 20.05 4.91
CA SER A 275 21.23 20.93 5.06
C SER A 275 20.99 21.79 6.29
N TYR A 276 21.78 21.58 7.34
CA TYR A 276 21.87 22.55 8.42
C TYR A 276 22.54 23.82 7.87
N ALA A 277 21.86 24.95 8.04
CA ALA A 277 22.37 26.27 7.73
C ALA A 277 22.80 26.96 9.04
N VAL A 278 23.90 27.69 8.97
CA VAL A 278 24.45 28.42 10.13
C VAL A 278 23.51 29.60 10.47
N PRO A 279 23.31 29.97 11.76
CA PRO A 279 22.37 31.02 12.13
C PRO A 279 22.74 32.39 11.54
N ASP A 280 21.76 33.07 10.95
CA ASP A 280 21.87 34.49 10.62
C ASP A 280 22.01 35.33 11.89
N ALA A 281 22.74 36.46 11.81
CA ALA A 281 23.06 37.32 12.95
C ALA A 281 21.86 37.91 13.71
N GLY A 282 20.63 37.81 13.17
CA GLY A 282 19.39 38.21 13.83
C GLY A 282 18.59 37.08 14.50
N ASN A 283 18.91 35.81 14.24
CA ASN A 283 18.16 34.63 14.72
C ASN A 283 18.99 33.72 15.64
N HIS A 284 20.21 34.12 16.01
CA HIS A 284 21.06 33.37 16.93
C HIS A 284 20.65 33.62 18.39
N VAL A 285 20.21 32.55 19.06
CA VAL A 285 20.01 32.54 20.52
C VAL A 285 21.34 32.17 21.16
N SER A 286 22.07 33.18 21.63
CA SER A 286 23.35 33.01 22.32
C SER A 286 23.18 32.25 23.63
N PRO A 287 24.12 31.37 24.02
CA PRO A 287 24.11 30.69 25.32
C PRO A 287 24.15 31.69 26.50
N LEU A 288 23.26 31.51 27.47
CA LEU A 288 23.22 32.29 28.73
C LEU A 288 24.43 32.02 29.64
N VAL A 289 25.08 30.87 29.48
CA VAL A 289 26.20 30.39 30.30
C VAL A 289 27.35 29.95 29.40
N SER A 290 28.59 30.19 29.84
CA SER A 290 29.82 29.68 29.20
C SER A 290 30.65 28.96 30.26
N SER A 291 31.01 27.70 30.01
CA SER A 291 31.66 26.81 30.98
C SER A 291 32.54 25.79 30.28
N GLU A 292 33.79 25.72 30.72
CA GLU A 292 34.77 24.74 30.25
C GLU A 292 34.26 23.29 30.39
N LYS A 293 33.39 23.03 31.37
CA LYS A 293 32.76 21.73 31.58
C LYS A 293 31.74 21.39 30.48
N ILE A 294 30.94 22.37 30.03
CA ILE A 294 30.00 22.17 28.92
C ILE A 294 30.78 22.01 27.61
N ASP A 295 31.77 22.87 27.36
CA ASP A 295 32.60 22.83 26.15
C ASP A 295 33.43 21.54 26.04
N SER A 296 33.88 21.00 27.18
CA SER A 296 34.49 19.67 27.26
C SER A 296 33.53 18.55 26.83
N VAL A 297 32.27 18.61 27.25
CA VAL A 297 31.25 17.61 26.87
C VAL A 297 30.86 17.72 25.39
N ILE A 298 30.78 18.94 24.83
CA ILE A 298 30.59 19.15 23.38
C ILE A 298 31.78 18.57 22.59
N SER A 299 33.00 18.83 23.06
CA SER A 299 34.23 18.32 22.43
C SER A 299 34.30 16.78 22.46
N GLU A 300 33.83 16.15 23.54
CA GLU A 300 33.69 14.69 23.62
C GLU A 300 32.68 14.16 22.59
N LEU A 301 31.49 14.79 22.48
CA LEU A 301 30.46 14.40 21.50
C LEU A 301 31.02 14.40 20.07
N ILE A 302 31.70 15.48 19.69
CA ILE A 302 32.28 15.65 18.36
C ILE A 302 33.42 14.66 18.12
N THR A 303 34.27 14.41 19.13
CA THR A 303 35.37 13.44 19.02
C THR A 303 34.84 12.01 18.82
N VAL A 304 33.83 11.60 19.59
CA VAL A 304 33.17 10.29 19.46
C VAL A 304 32.54 10.15 18.08
N GLN A 305 31.76 11.14 17.63
CA GLN A 305 31.13 11.11 16.31
C GLN A 305 32.15 11.12 15.16
N THR A 306 33.26 11.84 15.30
CA THR A 306 34.36 11.87 14.31
C THR A 306 34.97 10.48 14.16
N ASN A 307 35.37 9.85 15.27
CA ASN A 307 36.01 8.54 15.26
C ASN A 307 35.10 7.47 14.63
N PHE A 308 33.81 7.48 14.99
CA PHE A 308 32.83 6.54 14.44
C PHE A 308 32.57 6.77 12.95
N THR A 309 32.34 8.03 12.54
CA THR A 309 32.07 8.39 11.15
C THR A 309 33.25 8.05 10.24
N MET A 310 34.49 8.30 10.68
CA MET A 310 35.69 7.93 9.93
C MET A 310 35.84 6.40 9.81
N GLY A 311 35.53 5.64 10.85
CA GLY A 311 35.52 4.16 10.77
C GLY A 311 34.55 3.62 9.72
N LEU A 312 33.34 4.17 9.66
CA LEU A 312 32.33 3.86 8.64
C LEU A 312 32.77 4.23 7.22
N VAL A 313 33.33 5.43 7.03
CA VAL A 313 33.82 5.91 5.73
C VAL A 313 34.98 5.04 5.23
N ASN A 314 35.96 4.75 6.08
CA ASN A 314 37.12 3.92 5.73
C ASN A 314 36.68 2.51 5.34
N LEU A 315 35.77 1.88 6.10
CA LEU A 315 35.26 0.54 5.75
C LEU A 315 34.54 0.53 4.37
N LEU A 316 33.78 1.58 4.06
CA LEU A 316 33.16 1.70 2.73
C LEU A 316 34.21 1.87 1.63
N GLN A 317 35.13 2.82 1.76
CA GLN A 317 36.08 3.19 0.71
C GLN A 317 37.18 2.15 0.47
N ASP A 318 37.67 1.52 1.54
CA ASP A 318 38.85 0.65 1.51
C ASP A 318 38.53 -0.86 1.56
N PHE A 319 37.24 -1.23 1.66
CA PHE A 319 36.78 -2.63 1.61
C PHE A 319 35.48 -2.84 0.81
N ILE A 320 34.36 -2.26 1.23
CA ILE A 320 33.03 -2.63 0.67
C ILE A 320 32.87 -2.15 -0.78
N ILE A 321 33.27 -0.92 -1.11
CA ILE A 321 33.18 -0.39 -2.48
C ILE A 321 34.14 -1.13 -3.43
N PRO A 322 35.44 -1.32 -3.12
CA PRO A 322 36.33 -2.18 -3.91
C PRO A 322 35.77 -3.60 -4.15
N LEU A 323 35.20 -4.21 -3.11
CA LEU A 323 34.59 -5.54 -3.20
C LEU A 323 33.37 -5.54 -4.15
N ARG A 324 32.46 -4.56 -4.06
CA ARG A 324 31.33 -4.41 -4.98
C ARG A 324 31.79 -4.21 -6.44
N ILE A 325 32.81 -3.37 -6.67
CA ILE A 325 33.40 -3.16 -8.00
C ILE A 325 33.98 -4.46 -8.55
N SER A 326 34.71 -5.23 -7.73
CA SER A 326 35.29 -6.52 -8.16
C SER A 326 34.25 -7.56 -8.58
N VAL A 327 33.07 -7.55 -7.93
CA VAL A 327 31.96 -8.45 -8.26
C VAL A 327 31.21 -7.98 -9.51
N LEU A 328 30.96 -6.67 -9.66
CA LEU A 328 30.33 -6.08 -10.85
C LEU A 328 31.21 -6.14 -12.10
N SER A 329 32.53 -6.27 -11.94
CA SER A 329 33.48 -6.47 -13.07
C SER A 329 33.56 -7.92 -13.55
N SER A 330 32.80 -8.83 -12.95
CA SER A 330 32.75 -10.25 -13.34
C SER A 330 31.54 -10.50 -14.26
N GLU A 331 31.70 -11.35 -15.27
CA GLU A 331 30.68 -11.64 -16.29
C GLU A 331 29.36 -12.20 -15.71
N ALA A 332 29.35 -12.67 -14.45
CA ALA A 332 28.17 -13.15 -13.74
C ALA A 332 27.56 -12.06 -12.83
N ASN A 333 26.70 -11.21 -13.40
CA ASN A 333 25.96 -10.15 -12.69
C ASN A 333 25.15 -10.63 -11.45
N SER A 334 24.86 -11.93 -11.33
CA SER A 334 24.16 -12.51 -10.16
C SER A 334 24.99 -12.55 -8.85
N GLY A 335 26.29 -12.21 -8.91
CA GLY A 335 27.15 -12.16 -7.72
C GLY A 335 26.78 -11.05 -6.72
N ILE A 336 26.24 -9.92 -7.18
CA ILE A 336 26.04 -8.72 -6.35
C ILE A 336 24.94 -8.89 -5.29
N ALA A 337 23.86 -9.61 -5.60
CA ALA A 337 22.80 -9.93 -4.65
C ALA A 337 23.33 -10.79 -3.48
N LYS A 338 24.19 -11.77 -3.80
CA LYS A 338 24.85 -12.63 -2.81
C LYS A 338 25.84 -11.85 -1.95
N LEU A 339 26.62 -10.93 -2.53
CA LEU A 339 27.48 -10.02 -1.77
C LEU A 339 26.67 -9.13 -0.81
N ASN A 340 25.62 -8.49 -1.30
CA ASN A 340 24.83 -7.57 -0.49
C ASN A 340 23.97 -8.27 0.57
N SER A 341 23.68 -9.57 0.44
CA SER A 341 23.11 -10.39 1.54
C SER A 341 24.03 -10.48 2.76
N VAL A 342 25.34 -10.29 2.57
CA VAL A 342 26.37 -10.24 3.61
C VAL A 342 26.67 -8.80 4.02
N PHE A 343 26.77 -7.86 3.06
CA PHE A 343 27.01 -6.43 3.28
C PHE A 343 25.85 -5.57 2.76
N PRO A 344 24.76 -5.42 3.54
CA PRO A 344 23.52 -4.79 3.06
C PRO A 344 23.71 -3.30 2.78
N PRO A 345 23.09 -2.72 1.72
CA PRO A 345 23.20 -1.29 1.38
C PRO A 345 22.80 -0.32 2.50
N THR A 346 22.10 -0.79 3.53
CA THR A 346 21.85 -0.03 4.76
C THR A 346 23.13 0.51 5.42
N ILE A 347 24.29 -0.13 5.26
CA ILE A 347 25.57 0.43 5.77
C ILE A 347 25.93 1.74 5.06
N ASP A 348 25.64 1.88 3.77
CA ASP A 348 25.82 3.12 3.01
C ASP A 348 24.89 4.24 3.53
N GLU A 349 23.66 3.90 3.91
CA GLU A 349 22.71 4.82 4.56
C GLU A 349 23.20 5.26 5.94
N ILE A 350 23.65 4.32 6.78
CA ILE A 350 24.20 4.59 8.11
C ILE A 350 25.43 5.50 8.01
N THR A 351 26.34 5.26 7.07
CA THR A 351 27.47 6.17 6.85
C THR A 351 27.00 7.55 6.40
N ARG A 352 26.10 7.64 5.42
CA ARG A 352 25.59 8.93 4.91
C ARG A 352 24.99 9.78 6.01
N ILE A 353 24.12 9.22 6.87
CA ILE A 353 23.47 10.01 7.91
C ILE A 353 24.45 10.45 9.02
N ASN A 354 25.42 9.60 9.37
CA ASN A 354 26.46 9.94 10.33
C ASN A 354 27.42 11.03 9.79
N CYS A 355 27.71 11.04 8.49
CA CYS A 355 28.43 12.15 7.84
C CYS A 355 27.64 13.47 7.89
N ILE A 356 26.33 13.45 7.61
CA ILE A 356 25.47 14.65 7.69
C ILE A 356 25.42 15.19 9.13
N PHE A 357 25.28 14.30 10.12
CA PHE A 357 25.28 14.68 11.53
C PHE A 357 26.63 15.24 11.99
N HIS A 358 27.74 14.63 11.56
CA HIS A 358 29.10 15.08 11.87
C HIS A 358 29.40 16.47 11.32
N ASP A 359 29.09 16.72 10.04
CA ASP A 359 29.27 18.03 9.38
C ASP A 359 28.41 19.12 10.06
N ALA A 360 27.15 18.81 10.38
CA ALA A 360 26.27 19.75 11.07
C ALA A 360 26.73 20.07 12.50
N LEU A 361 27.18 19.07 13.27
CA LEU A 361 27.77 19.30 14.60
C LEU A 361 29.02 20.18 14.52
N GLY A 362 29.91 19.92 13.56
CA GLY A 362 31.10 20.75 13.34
C GLY A 362 30.77 22.21 13.00
N LYS A 363 29.69 22.45 12.23
CA LYS A 363 29.18 23.79 11.91
C LYS A 363 28.47 24.48 13.08
N ALA A 364 27.85 23.73 13.99
CA ALA A 364 27.17 24.28 15.16
C ALA A 364 28.09 24.51 16.37
N GLN A 365 29.21 23.79 16.47
CA GLN A 365 30.18 23.93 17.58
C GLN A 365 30.57 25.38 17.91
N PRO A 366 30.85 26.28 16.94
CA PRO A 366 31.21 27.68 17.24
C PRO A 366 30.10 28.52 17.87
N PHE A 367 28.85 28.03 17.86
CA PHE A 367 27.65 28.72 18.33
C PHE A 367 27.15 28.20 19.70
N GLY A 368 27.92 27.30 20.34
CA GLY A 368 27.65 26.79 21.68
C GLY A 368 26.52 25.76 21.77
N TYR A 369 26.19 25.36 23.00
CA TYR A 369 25.30 24.20 23.25
C TYR A 369 23.87 24.38 22.75
N VAL A 370 23.35 25.61 22.68
CA VAL A 370 21.98 25.90 22.22
C VAL A 370 21.80 25.45 20.77
N GLU A 371 22.77 25.80 19.91
CA GLU A 371 22.75 25.46 18.50
C GLU A 371 23.11 23.98 18.26
N VAL A 372 24.02 23.42 19.06
CA VAL A 372 24.30 21.98 19.09
C VAL A 372 23.01 21.19 19.40
N PHE A 373 22.22 21.62 20.39
CA PHE A 373 20.93 21.00 20.68
C PHE A 373 19.93 21.10 19.53
N LYS A 374 19.82 22.24 18.84
CA LYS A 374 18.98 22.35 17.64
C LYS A 374 19.41 21.36 16.55
N VAL A 375 20.71 21.24 16.27
CA VAL A 375 21.23 20.26 15.29
C VAL A 375 20.87 18.82 15.68
N ILE A 376 20.98 18.48 16.96
CA ILE A 376 20.60 17.16 17.48
C ILE A 376 19.09 16.92 17.29
N GLY A 377 18.24 17.87 17.69
CA GLY A 377 16.78 17.79 17.54
C GLY A 377 16.31 17.74 16.07
N LEU A 378 17.06 18.38 15.18
CA LEU A 378 16.80 18.40 13.73
C LEU A 378 17.18 17.09 13.04
N ILE A 379 18.36 16.54 13.33
CA ILE A 379 18.95 15.44 12.55
C ILE A 379 18.67 14.07 13.15
N LEU A 380 18.67 13.93 14.49
CA LEU A 380 18.51 12.61 15.12
C LEU A 380 17.19 11.89 14.79
N PRO A 381 16.04 12.57 14.55
CA PRO A 381 14.83 11.89 14.07
C PRO A 381 14.99 11.08 12.78
N TYR A 382 15.95 11.42 11.92
CA TYR A 382 16.23 10.68 10.69
C TYR A 382 17.06 9.41 10.95
N PHE A 383 17.73 9.28 12.11
CA PHE A 383 18.41 8.04 12.48
C PHE A 383 17.42 6.88 12.65
N TYR A 384 16.17 7.16 13.07
CA TYR A 384 15.19 6.12 13.38
C TYR A 384 15.00 5.13 12.22
N LYS A 385 14.59 5.60 11.03
CA LYS A 385 14.36 4.74 9.86
C LYS A 385 15.63 4.00 9.42
N ALA A 386 16.75 4.69 9.34
CA ALA A 386 18.03 4.12 8.91
C ALA A 386 18.48 2.98 9.83
N PHE A 387 18.44 3.18 11.14
CA PHE A 387 18.90 2.21 12.14
C PHE A 387 17.95 1.01 12.26
N ILE A 388 16.63 1.19 12.12
CA ILE A 388 15.66 0.08 12.06
C ILE A 388 15.97 -0.84 10.88
N ARG A 389 16.13 -0.26 9.69
CA ARG A 389 16.47 -1.00 8.46
C ARG A 389 17.79 -1.72 8.60
N HIS A 390 18.79 -1.08 9.19
CA HIS A 390 20.10 -1.67 9.41
C HIS A 390 20.02 -2.88 10.35
N GLU A 391 19.42 -2.72 11.54
CA GLU A 391 19.23 -3.80 12.51
C GLU A 391 18.46 -5.00 11.92
N ALA A 392 17.40 -4.76 11.15
CA ALA A 392 16.63 -5.81 10.48
C ALA A 392 17.52 -6.67 9.54
N ASN A 393 18.42 -6.03 8.80
CA ASN A 393 19.32 -6.70 7.86
C ASN A 393 20.52 -7.37 8.53
N LEU A 394 20.92 -6.89 9.72
CA LEU A 394 22.02 -7.43 10.52
C LEU A 394 21.66 -8.70 11.31
N LYS A 395 20.40 -9.17 11.30
CA LYS A 395 20.04 -10.49 11.84
C LYS A 395 20.99 -11.58 11.29
N ASN A 396 21.71 -12.24 12.21
CA ASN A 396 22.75 -13.25 11.95
C ASN A 396 24.01 -12.79 11.17
N PHE A 397 24.30 -11.48 11.11
CA PHE A 397 25.47 -10.93 10.39
C PHE A 397 26.81 -11.60 10.73
N PRO A 398 27.20 -11.85 12.01
CA PRO A 398 28.47 -12.49 12.32
C PRO A 398 28.62 -13.89 11.70
N SER A 399 27.52 -14.66 11.63
CA SER A 399 27.50 -15.98 10.98
C SER A 399 27.63 -15.87 9.46
N LYS A 400 26.93 -14.91 8.84
CA LYS A 400 27.04 -14.61 7.41
C LYS A 400 28.46 -14.19 7.03
N LEU A 401 29.04 -13.25 7.78
CA LEU A 401 30.41 -12.73 7.59
C LEU A 401 31.47 -13.83 7.75
N SER A 402 31.36 -14.66 8.78
CA SER A 402 32.27 -15.80 9.01
C SER A 402 32.23 -16.81 7.84
N LYS A 403 31.03 -17.21 7.40
CA LYS A 403 30.84 -18.12 6.25
C LYS A 403 31.38 -17.52 4.95
N PHE A 404 31.13 -16.22 4.71
CA PHE A 404 31.64 -15.50 3.55
C PHE A 404 33.16 -15.43 3.56
N SER A 405 33.77 -15.11 4.71
CA SER A 405 35.22 -15.06 4.85
C SER A 405 35.87 -16.42 4.63
N HIS A 406 35.34 -17.49 5.23
CA HIS A 406 35.89 -18.83 5.02
C HIS A 406 35.84 -19.25 3.54
N LYS A 407 34.78 -18.88 2.81
CA LYS A 407 34.62 -19.20 1.39
C LYS A 407 35.47 -18.36 0.44
N TYR A 408 35.75 -17.09 0.79
CA TYR A 408 36.39 -16.12 -0.11
C TYR A 408 37.73 -15.55 0.39
N LYS A 409 38.29 -16.11 1.47
CA LYS A 409 39.51 -15.63 2.15
C LYS A 409 40.61 -15.13 1.19
N ASN A 410 41.18 -16.03 0.41
CA ASN A 410 42.31 -15.74 -0.49
C ASN A 410 41.96 -14.78 -1.64
N LYS A 411 40.67 -14.61 -1.98
CA LYS A 411 40.22 -13.78 -3.12
C LYS A 411 39.83 -12.36 -2.70
N VAL A 412 39.38 -12.18 -1.46
CA VAL A 412 38.78 -10.94 -0.95
C VAL A 412 39.55 -10.39 0.25
N PHE A 413 39.80 -11.20 1.27
CA PHE A 413 40.35 -10.74 2.55
C PHE A 413 41.88 -10.62 2.51
N ASP A 414 42.55 -11.56 1.83
CA ASP A 414 44.01 -11.54 1.64
C ASP A 414 44.43 -10.71 0.40
N ASN A 415 43.48 -10.07 -0.30
CA ASN A 415 43.70 -9.34 -1.55
C ASN A 415 43.84 -7.83 -1.30
N PRO A 416 45.03 -7.22 -1.49
CA PRO A 416 45.28 -5.81 -1.14
C PRO A 416 44.53 -4.80 -2.01
N GLU A 417 44.09 -5.17 -3.22
CA GLU A 417 43.29 -4.29 -4.09
C GLU A 417 41.83 -4.17 -3.61
N ILE A 418 41.34 -5.18 -2.88
CA ILE A 418 39.98 -5.23 -2.33
C ILE A 418 39.97 -4.85 -0.86
N ASN A 419 40.89 -5.37 -0.06
CA ASN A 419 41.03 -5.09 1.38
C ASN A 419 42.21 -4.14 1.65
N LYS A 420 42.09 -2.91 1.16
CA LYS A 420 43.17 -1.90 1.24
C LYS A 420 43.52 -1.53 2.67
N GLY A 421 42.50 -1.47 3.53
CA GLY A 421 42.64 -1.19 4.96
C GLY A 421 43.13 -2.38 5.80
N SER A 422 43.38 -3.56 5.21
CA SER A 422 43.77 -4.79 5.91
C SER A 422 42.81 -5.20 7.04
N PHE A 423 41.51 -4.91 6.89
CA PHE A 423 40.51 -5.12 7.93
C PHE A 423 40.37 -6.60 8.31
N SER A 424 40.41 -6.86 9.61
CA SER A 424 40.03 -8.14 10.20
C SER A 424 38.51 -8.29 10.31
N LEU A 425 38.03 -9.53 10.47
CA LEU A 425 36.62 -9.82 10.70
C LEU A 425 36.07 -9.11 11.95
N ARG A 426 36.90 -8.90 12.97
CA ARG A 426 36.51 -8.21 14.21
C ARG A 426 36.35 -6.71 14.00
N GLU A 427 37.18 -6.09 13.17
CA GLU A 427 37.04 -4.66 12.86
C GLU A 427 35.82 -4.41 11.97
N ILE A 428 35.59 -5.25 10.97
CA ILE A 428 34.38 -5.21 10.12
C ILE A 428 33.13 -5.35 10.99
N ASP A 429 33.09 -6.35 11.89
CA ASP A 429 31.97 -6.56 12.82
C ASP A 429 31.80 -5.38 13.79
N SER A 430 32.90 -4.87 14.35
CA SER A 430 32.88 -3.73 15.29
C SER A 430 32.44 -2.41 14.64
N VAL A 431 32.62 -2.21 13.34
CA VAL A 431 32.12 -1.02 12.62
C VAL A 431 30.66 -1.23 12.19
N VAL A 432 30.32 -2.40 11.66
CA VAL A 432 28.98 -2.68 11.13
C VAL A 432 27.96 -2.91 12.25
N ASN A 433 28.16 -3.91 13.11
CA ASN A 433 27.25 -4.17 14.25
C ASN A 433 27.40 -3.10 15.35
N GLY A 434 28.61 -2.54 15.53
CA GLY A 434 28.86 -1.51 16.52
C GLY A 434 28.09 -0.20 16.28
N SER A 435 27.62 0.04 15.05
CA SER A 435 26.74 1.17 14.73
C SER A 435 25.51 1.25 15.64
N LEU A 436 24.88 0.11 15.95
CA LEU A 436 23.70 0.03 16.83
C LEU A 436 24.03 0.43 18.29
N LEU A 437 25.30 0.41 18.68
CA LEU A 437 25.77 0.76 20.02
C LEU A 437 26.16 2.25 20.16
N GLU A 438 26.13 3.04 19.08
CA GLU A 438 26.44 4.48 19.15
C GLU A 438 25.27 5.31 19.73
N LEU A 439 24.02 4.95 19.42
CA LEU A 439 22.84 5.66 19.95
C LEU A 439 22.83 5.71 21.50
N PRO A 440 23.10 4.61 22.25
CA PRO A 440 23.29 4.67 23.69
C PRO A 440 24.46 5.55 24.17
N LYS A 441 25.57 5.64 23.41
CA LYS A 441 26.71 6.51 23.79
C LYS A 441 26.33 7.97 23.66
N ILE A 442 25.74 8.35 22.52
CA ILE A 442 25.19 9.69 22.28
C ILE A 442 24.24 10.07 23.43
N LYS A 443 23.29 9.18 23.80
CA LYS A 443 22.37 9.38 24.93
C LYS A 443 23.06 9.77 26.24
N LEU A 444 24.16 9.09 26.60
CA LEU A 444 24.89 9.37 27.84
C LEU A 444 25.55 10.75 27.81
N ILE A 445 26.16 11.11 26.67
CA ILE A 445 26.80 12.41 26.45
C ILE A 445 25.74 13.53 26.52
N LEU A 446 24.61 13.37 25.82
CA LEU A 446 23.50 14.32 25.84
C LEU A 446 22.90 14.51 27.24
N ARG A 447 22.69 13.43 28.00
CA ARG A 447 22.20 13.50 29.38
C ARG A 447 23.16 14.28 30.28
N ARG A 448 24.48 14.04 30.18
CA ARG A 448 25.50 14.76 30.96
C ARG A 448 25.59 16.23 30.56
N MET A 449 25.45 16.55 29.27
CA MET A 449 25.40 17.92 28.75
C MET A 449 24.20 18.68 29.32
N TYR A 450 23.00 18.11 29.19
CA TYR A 450 21.75 18.66 29.71
C TYR A 450 21.81 18.91 31.23
N ILE A 451 22.24 17.92 32.02
CA ILE A 451 22.38 18.06 33.47
C ILE A 451 23.39 19.16 33.83
N SER A 452 24.51 19.29 33.09
CA SER A 452 25.52 20.31 33.36
C SER A 452 24.97 21.73 33.12
N ILE A 453 24.28 21.94 32.00
CA ILE A 453 23.60 23.21 31.69
C ILE A 453 22.58 23.57 32.78
N GLN A 454 21.72 22.62 33.16
CA GLN A 454 20.72 22.87 34.20
C GLN A 454 21.39 23.21 35.54
N SER A 455 22.44 22.49 35.96
CA SER A 455 23.15 22.79 37.21
C SER A 455 23.79 24.18 37.25
N GLU A 456 24.35 24.64 36.12
CA GLU A 456 25.00 25.97 36.06
C GLU A 456 24.00 27.12 35.89
N LYS A 457 22.79 26.84 35.38
CA LYS A 457 21.66 27.79 35.37
C LYS A 457 20.98 27.94 36.72
N GLU A 458 20.97 26.91 37.57
CA GLU A 458 20.36 27.02 38.90
C GLU A 458 21.08 28.06 39.79
N ASP A 459 22.37 28.27 39.58
CA ASP A 459 23.17 29.31 40.23
C ASP A 459 22.82 30.77 39.79
N LEU A 460 21.99 30.95 38.75
CA LEU A 460 21.74 32.26 38.11
C LEU A 460 20.29 32.76 38.18
N ARG A 461 19.37 32.07 38.87
CA ARG A 461 17.91 32.29 38.73
C ARG A 461 17.42 33.73 39.00
N GLY A 462 17.07 34.44 37.92
CA GLY A 462 16.03 35.47 37.87
C GLY A 462 14.86 35.00 37.00
N THR A 463 13.62 35.22 37.43
CA THR A 463 12.43 34.55 36.83
C THR A 463 12.06 35.02 35.42
N LYS A 464 12.24 34.14 34.44
CA LYS A 464 11.37 33.88 33.26
C LYS A 464 11.71 32.51 32.68
N GLU A 465 10.79 31.90 31.93
CA GLU A 465 11.15 30.80 31.02
C GLU A 465 11.82 31.42 29.80
N ASP A 466 13.12 31.21 29.66
CA ASP A 466 13.88 31.76 28.54
C ASP A 466 13.66 30.89 27.28
N GLU A 467 13.64 31.53 26.10
CA GLU A 467 13.47 30.83 24.81
C GLU A 467 14.52 29.71 24.61
N GLU A 468 15.69 29.89 25.23
CA GLU A 468 16.77 28.91 25.27
C GLU A 468 16.35 27.59 25.94
N ASP A 469 15.70 27.64 27.11
CA ASP A 469 15.26 26.43 27.82
C ASP A 469 14.17 25.70 27.06
N LYS A 470 13.28 26.44 26.38
CA LYS A 470 12.28 25.83 25.49
C LYS A 470 12.96 25.03 24.37
N ILE A 471 13.90 25.65 23.65
CA ILE A 471 14.65 25.02 22.55
C ILE A 471 15.42 23.79 23.02
N ILE A 472 16.11 23.89 24.17
CA ILE A 472 16.90 22.78 24.73
C ILE A 472 15.98 21.65 25.19
N ASN A 473 14.90 21.93 25.91
CA ASN A 473 13.95 20.92 26.40
C ASN A 473 13.25 20.19 25.24
N GLU A 474 12.80 20.91 24.21
CA GLU A 474 12.15 20.32 23.03
C GLU A 474 13.13 19.47 22.21
N SER A 475 14.37 19.93 22.04
CA SER A 475 15.38 19.21 21.26
C SER A 475 15.96 18.01 22.01
N PHE A 476 16.20 18.14 23.31
CA PHE A 476 16.62 17.03 24.17
C PHE A 476 15.52 15.97 24.30
N GLY A 477 14.27 16.39 24.54
CA GLY A 477 13.12 15.49 24.60
C GLY A 477 12.97 14.68 23.33
N ALA A 478 12.92 15.35 22.18
CA ALA A 478 12.86 14.68 20.87
C ALA A 478 14.02 13.68 20.69
N ALA A 479 15.26 14.09 20.99
CA ALA A 479 16.44 13.24 20.81
C ALA A 479 16.44 11.99 21.71
N ILE A 480 16.03 12.15 22.98
CA ILE A 480 15.92 11.03 23.92
C ILE A 480 14.79 10.09 23.51
N ASP A 481 13.64 10.60 23.04
CA ASP A 481 12.53 9.77 22.57
C ASP A 481 12.93 8.88 21.37
N ILE A 482 13.73 9.41 20.41
CA ILE A 482 14.29 8.60 19.31
C ILE A 482 15.13 7.44 19.84
N ILE A 483 16.06 7.71 20.78
CA ILE A 483 16.99 6.69 21.28
C ILE A 483 16.27 5.68 22.17
N ASP A 484 15.33 6.12 23.01
CA ASP A 484 14.61 5.26 23.95
C ASP A 484 13.70 4.28 23.19
N ALA A 485 13.19 4.67 22.01
CA ALA A 485 12.46 3.80 21.10
C ALA A 485 13.28 2.65 20.46
N PHE A 486 14.60 2.56 20.70
CA PHE A 486 15.43 1.36 20.41
C PHE A 486 15.57 0.40 21.62
N GLY A 487 14.88 0.66 22.73
CA GLY A 487 14.84 -0.20 23.93
C GLY A 487 15.71 0.29 25.10
N GLY A 488 16.13 1.56 25.09
CA GLY A 488 17.05 2.14 26.07
C GLY A 488 16.45 2.45 27.46
N ALA A 489 15.79 1.50 28.11
CA ALA A 489 15.07 1.66 29.38
C ALA A 489 15.99 1.91 30.61
N ASN A 490 16.62 3.07 30.69
CA ASN A 490 17.20 3.64 31.91
C ASN A 490 16.41 4.89 32.33
N SER A 491 15.26 4.66 32.95
CA SER A 491 14.43 5.67 33.62
C SER A 491 15.08 6.09 34.94
N PHE A 492 15.17 7.41 35.17
CA PHE A 492 15.85 8.02 36.33
C PHE A 492 15.12 7.88 37.68
N SER A 493 14.05 7.09 37.76
CA SER A 493 13.17 6.97 38.92
C SER A 493 13.38 5.64 39.65
N ASN A 494 14.16 5.67 40.73
CA ASN A 494 14.21 4.59 41.73
C ASN A 494 12.93 4.61 42.60
N SER A 495 11.78 4.39 41.97
CA SER A 495 10.48 4.32 42.65
C SER A 495 9.52 3.36 41.92
N GLU A 496 9.47 2.12 42.39
CA GLU A 496 8.30 1.22 42.40
C GLU A 496 7.33 1.26 41.19
N ALA A 497 7.83 0.91 39.99
CA ALA A 497 6.99 0.52 38.85
C ALA A 497 7.72 -0.35 37.80
N VAL A 498 8.61 -1.26 38.22
CA VAL A 498 9.44 -2.09 37.29
C VAL A 498 8.69 -3.34 36.77
N GLU A 499 7.38 -3.45 37.04
CA GLU A 499 6.53 -4.54 36.55
C GLU A 499 5.95 -4.31 35.14
N GLU A 500 6.04 -3.09 34.59
CA GLU A 500 5.83 -2.85 33.15
C GLU A 500 7.06 -3.29 32.33
N ARG A 501 7.47 -4.55 32.52
CA ARG A 501 8.58 -5.16 31.79
C ARG A 501 8.31 -5.12 30.29
N GLN A 502 9.14 -4.36 29.58
CA GLN A 502 9.61 -4.60 28.19
C GLN A 502 8.73 -5.55 27.38
N ARG A 503 7.54 -5.08 26.98
CA ARG A 503 6.59 -5.89 26.21
C ARG A 503 7.04 -5.99 24.76
N ILE A 504 7.87 -6.99 24.47
CA ILE A 504 8.18 -7.47 23.12
C ILE A 504 6.93 -8.15 22.55
N PHE A 505 6.71 -8.04 21.22
CA PHE A 505 5.66 -8.80 20.52
C PHE A 505 5.71 -10.29 20.85
N THR A 506 4.82 -10.73 21.74
CA THR A 506 4.71 -12.15 22.06
C THR A 506 4.25 -12.93 20.83
N PRO A 507 4.65 -14.21 20.68
CA PRO A 507 4.18 -15.11 19.62
C PRO A 507 2.68 -15.15 19.35
N THR A 508 1.86 -14.72 20.33
CA THR A 508 0.40 -14.73 20.26
C THR A 508 -0.24 -13.45 19.70
N GLY A 509 0.52 -12.38 19.42
CA GLY A 509 -0.02 -11.12 18.90
C GLY A 509 -0.67 -10.18 19.94
N LYS A 510 -0.70 -10.57 21.23
CA LYS A 510 -1.39 -9.90 22.36
C LYS A 510 -1.16 -8.39 22.53
N ILE A 511 -0.16 -7.79 21.89
CA ILE A 511 0.16 -6.37 22.00
C ILE A 511 -0.63 -5.52 21.00
N LEU A 512 -0.85 -5.98 19.75
CA LEU A 512 -1.69 -5.23 18.81
C LEU A 512 -3.16 -5.19 19.25
N THR A 513 -3.63 -6.29 19.87
CA THR A 513 -4.93 -6.35 20.55
C THR A 513 -5.02 -5.52 21.83
N GLN A 514 -3.92 -4.92 22.29
CA GLN A 514 -3.88 -3.93 23.38
C GLN A 514 -3.74 -2.49 22.84
N LEU A 515 -3.02 -2.30 21.73
CA LEU A 515 -2.85 -0.99 21.07
C LEU A 515 -4.08 -0.53 20.31
N ALA A 516 -4.78 -1.46 19.68
CA ALA A 516 -6.00 -1.19 18.93
C ALA A 516 -7.17 -2.00 19.49
N THR A 517 -8.36 -1.39 19.50
CA THR A 517 -9.62 -2.05 19.89
C THR A 517 -10.36 -2.59 18.66
N LYS A 518 -11.47 -3.32 18.87
CA LYS A 518 -12.37 -3.85 17.84
C LYS A 518 -11.78 -4.88 16.85
N TRP A 519 -10.72 -5.59 17.24
CA TRP A 519 -10.17 -6.70 16.43
C TRP A 519 -11.19 -7.82 16.18
N PRO A 520 -11.32 -8.33 14.94
CA PRO A 520 -12.11 -9.51 14.64
C PRO A 520 -11.43 -10.78 15.16
N ALA A 521 -12.23 -11.79 15.53
CA ALA A 521 -11.74 -13.02 16.16
C ALA A 521 -10.64 -13.73 15.34
N GLU A 522 -10.77 -13.75 14.01
CA GLU A 522 -9.82 -14.38 13.08
C GLU A 522 -8.45 -13.67 12.98
N LEU A 523 -8.40 -12.37 13.33
CA LEU A 523 -7.16 -11.57 13.35
C LEU A 523 -6.69 -11.25 14.79
N GLN A 524 -7.37 -11.71 15.84
CA GLN A 524 -6.89 -11.55 17.22
C GLN A 524 -5.63 -12.39 17.50
N TYR A 525 -5.45 -13.51 16.79
CA TYR A 525 -4.36 -14.47 16.98
C TYR A 525 -3.75 -14.92 15.64
N GLY A 526 -2.67 -15.71 15.68
CA GLY A 526 -2.01 -16.21 14.45
C GLY A 526 -1.11 -15.18 13.74
N TRP A 527 -0.50 -14.27 14.51
CA TRP A 527 0.32 -13.19 13.96
C TRP A 527 1.67 -13.65 13.44
N LEU A 528 2.35 -14.59 14.12
CA LEU A 528 3.64 -15.12 13.65
C LEU A 528 3.56 -15.90 12.33
N THR A 529 2.40 -16.46 12.00
CA THR A 529 2.19 -17.18 10.73
C THR A 529 1.89 -16.24 9.57
N ARG A 530 1.54 -14.98 9.84
CA ARG A 530 1.25 -13.96 8.82
C ARG A 530 2.49 -13.10 8.60
N LYS A 531 3.06 -13.14 7.40
CA LYS A 531 4.20 -12.29 7.08
C LYS A 531 3.70 -10.85 6.89
N VAL A 532 4.18 -9.92 7.72
CA VAL A 532 4.00 -8.49 7.47
C VAL A 532 4.82 -8.10 6.24
N VAL A 533 4.16 -7.49 5.25
CA VAL A 533 4.75 -7.06 3.99
C VAL A 533 4.99 -5.54 3.96
N GLY A 534 4.14 -4.76 4.65
CA GLY A 534 4.32 -3.32 4.79
C GLY A 534 3.39 -2.69 5.82
N ILE A 535 3.79 -1.54 6.34
CA ILE A 535 2.99 -0.71 7.26
C ILE A 535 3.10 0.74 6.81
N PHE A 536 1.98 1.42 6.65
CA PHE A 536 1.91 2.78 6.10
C PHE A 536 0.96 3.65 6.89
N GLU A 537 1.41 4.85 7.26
CA GLU A 537 0.53 5.92 7.75
C GLU A 537 -0.06 6.68 6.54
N LEU A 538 -1.38 6.73 6.47
CA LEU A 538 -2.16 7.26 5.36
C LEU A 538 -3.18 8.28 5.87
N ARG A 539 -3.54 9.27 5.04
CA ARG A 539 -4.62 10.21 5.35
C ARG A 539 -5.89 9.82 4.61
N HIS A 540 -6.93 9.46 5.34
CA HIS A 540 -8.24 9.10 4.81
C HIS A 540 -8.95 10.34 4.23
N VAL A 541 -9.41 10.25 2.98
CA VAL A 541 -10.04 11.39 2.27
C VAL A 541 -11.48 11.63 2.76
N CYS A 542 -12.13 10.61 3.32
CA CYS A 542 -13.53 10.65 3.79
C CYS A 542 -13.63 10.47 5.31
N PRO A 543 -13.08 11.39 6.14
CA PRO A 543 -13.20 11.28 7.60
C PRO A 543 -14.67 11.27 8.05
N LYS A 544 -14.93 10.62 9.18
CA LYS A 544 -16.27 10.58 9.80
C LYS A 544 -16.74 12.01 10.09
N GLN A 545 -18.03 12.28 9.88
CA GLN A 545 -18.62 13.60 10.10
C GLN A 545 -18.32 14.12 11.52
N GLY A 546 -17.87 15.38 11.61
CA GLY A 546 -17.53 16.02 12.89
C GLY A 546 -16.24 15.53 13.57
N SER A 547 -15.38 14.78 12.86
CA SER A 547 -14.12 14.26 13.41
C SER A 547 -12.89 14.78 12.66
N LEU A 548 -11.81 15.04 13.41
CA LEU A 548 -10.47 15.30 12.86
C LEU A 548 -9.68 14.00 12.56
N GLN A 549 -10.28 12.84 12.80
CA GLN A 549 -9.60 11.53 12.73
C GLN A 549 -9.40 11.09 11.27
N ASP A 550 -8.45 11.74 10.60
CA ASP A 550 -8.04 11.49 9.21
C ASP A 550 -6.81 10.58 9.09
N THR A 551 -6.04 10.30 10.16
CA THR A 551 -4.93 9.34 10.10
C THR A 551 -5.45 7.91 10.25
N GLU A 552 -5.11 7.06 9.27
CA GLU A 552 -5.19 5.60 9.41
C GLU A 552 -3.84 4.92 9.16
N VAL A 553 -3.58 3.83 9.87
CA VAL A 553 -2.44 2.95 9.63
C VAL A 553 -2.92 1.72 8.85
N LEU A 554 -2.44 1.59 7.61
CA LEU A 554 -2.59 0.39 6.80
C LEU A 554 -1.50 -0.63 7.19
N ILE A 555 -1.90 -1.86 7.49
CA ILE A 555 -1.01 -3.01 7.59
C ILE A 555 -1.32 -3.99 6.46
N ILE A 556 -0.29 -4.37 5.71
CA ILE A 556 -0.34 -5.35 4.63
C ILE A 556 0.27 -6.65 5.13
N PHE A 557 -0.51 -7.73 5.18
CA PHE A 557 -0.03 -9.09 5.41
C PHE A 557 0.05 -9.87 4.10
N SER A 558 0.67 -11.05 4.14
CA SER A 558 0.62 -12.06 3.08
C SER A 558 -0.80 -12.55 2.74
N ASP A 559 -1.79 -12.31 3.60
CA ASP A 559 -3.15 -12.85 3.49
C ASP A 559 -4.27 -11.83 3.67
N HIS A 560 -4.04 -10.72 4.35
CA HIS A 560 -5.05 -9.71 4.67
C HIS A 560 -4.54 -8.27 4.51
N LEU A 561 -5.48 -7.33 4.29
CA LEU A 561 -5.29 -5.92 4.58
C LEU A 561 -6.04 -5.54 5.86
N VAL A 562 -5.41 -4.74 6.72
CA VAL A 562 -6.03 -4.23 7.95
C VAL A 562 -5.83 -2.72 8.05
N PHE A 563 -6.91 -2.00 8.38
CA PHE A 563 -6.93 -0.54 8.53
C PHE A 563 -7.20 -0.19 10.00
N LEU A 564 -6.29 0.58 10.61
CA LEU A 564 -6.40 1.05 11.99
C LEU A 564 -6.62 2.58 12.01
N THR A 565 -7.76 3.06 12.50
CA THR A 565 -7.96 4.50 12.71
C THR A 565 -7.29 4.94 14.01
N VAL A 566 -6.59 6.07 14.00
CA VAL A 566 -6.09 6.72 15.22
C VAL A 566 -7.22 7.51 15.87
N VAL A 567 -7.56 7.19 17.12
CA VAL A 567 -8.71 7.75 17.87
C VAL A 567 -8.30 8.67 19.03
N ASP A 568 -7.00 8.96 19.16
CA ASP A 568 -6.45 9.89 20.16
C ASP A 568 -6.50 11.32 19.64
N ASP A 569 -7.42 12.13 20.17
CA ASP A 569 -7.58 13.55 19.77
C ASP A 569 -6.32 14.38 20.08
N SER A 570 -5.56 14.01 21.12
CA SER A 570 -4.31 14.69 21.47
C SER A 570 -3.23 14.47 20.42
N TYR A 571 -3.24 13.35 19.70
CA TYR A 571 -2.31 13.10 18.58
C TYR A 571 -2.56 14.11 17.45
N TYR A 572 -3.81 14.39 17.09
CA TYR A 572 -4.13 15.35 16.00
C TYR A 572 -3.76 16.79 16.35
N VAL A 573 -4.05 17.22 17.59
CA VAL A 573 -3.59 18.53 18.09
C VAL A 573 -2.05 18.64 18.08
N LYS A 574 -1.36 17.57 18.48
CA LYS A 574 0.11 17.48 18.50
C LYS A 574 0.76 17.30 17.11
N ARG A 575 -0.01 16.92 16.08
CA ARG A 575 0.43 16.70 14.69
C ARG A 575 0.44 18.00 13.90
N ASP A 576 -0.58 18.84 14.10
CA ASP A 576 -0.76 20.11 13.40
C ASP A 576 -0.05 21.29 14.10
N ASP A 577 0.89 20.99 14.99
CA ASP A 577 1.72 21.94 15.75
C ASP A 577 3.05 22.19 15.02
N LYS A 578 3.12 23.32 14.32
CA LYS A 578 4.23 23.72 13.44
C LYS A 578 5.54 23.99 14.18
N SER A 579 5.52 24.08 15.51
CA SER A 579 6.71 24.45 16.31
C SER A 579 7.65 23.28 16.62
N ARG A 580 7.26 22.03 16.32
CA ARG A 580 7.93 20.83 16.83
C ARG A 580 8.79 20.10 15.80
N ASN A 581 9.93 19.61 16.27
CA ASN A 581 10.83 18.70 15.54
C ASN A 581 10.08 17.46 14.99
N LYS A 582 10.58 16.91 13.87
CA LYS A 582 10.02 15.73 13.17
C LYS A 582 9.80 14.58 14.15
N LYS A 583 8.53 14.27 14.45
CA LYS A 583 8.16 13.12 15.29
C LYS A 583 8.28 11.80 14.52
N ILE A 584 8.44 10.71 15.27
CA ILE A 584 8.39 9.36 14.73
C ILE A 584 6.96 9.06 14.24
N SER A 585 6.79 8.46 13.06
CA SER A 585 5.47 8.02 12.59
C SER A 585 4.99 6.77 13.33
N ILE A 586 3.68 6.56 13.41
CA ILE A 586 3.10 5.37 14.03
C ILE A 586 3.52 4.13 13.23
N SER A 587 3.54 4.25 11.90
CA SER A 587 4.00 3.18 11.00
C SER A 587 5.43 2.74 11.27
N ASP A 588 6.35 3.67 11.57
CA ASP A 588 7.75 3.32 11.83
C ASP A 588 7.92 2.60 13.17
N ILE A 589 7.20 3.04 14.21
CA ILE A 589 7.22 2.39 15.54
C ILE A 589 6.68 0.95 15.45
N LEU A 590 5.56 0.77 14.76
CA LEU A 590 4.97 -0.56 14.55
C LEU A 590 5.89 -1.45 13.70
N MET A 591 6.47 -0.90 12.62
CA MET A 591 7.44 -1.62 11.78
C MET A 591 8.66 -2.05 12.58
N HIS A 592 9.22 -1.17 13.40
CA HIS A 592 10.35 -1.48 14.27
C HIS A 592 10.05 -2.61 15.24
N SER A 593 8.91 -2.51 15.93
CA SER A 593 8.52 -3.48 16.95
C SER A 593 8.15 -4.85 16.35
N LEU A 594 7.52 -4.88 15.17
CA LEU A 594 7.16 -6.11 14.45
C LEU A 594 8.33 -6.78 13.72
N ILE A 595 9.26 -6.02 13.13
CA ILE A 595 10.39 -6.58 12.35
C ILE A 595 11.59 -6.90 13.25
N ASN A 596 11.95 -6.01 14.20
CA ASN A 596 13.13 -6.16 15.05
C ASN A 596 12.81 -6.69 16.46
N GLU A 597 11.56 -7.05 16.72
CA GLU A 597 11.11 -7.64 18.01
C GLU A 597 11.42 -6.72 19.21
N LYS A 598 11.39 -5.40 18.99
CA LYS A 598 11.64 -4.40 20.05
C LYS A 598 10.38 -4.12 20.86
N PRO A 599 10.51 -3.79 22.16
CA PRO A 599 9.39 -3.24 22.91
C PRO A 599 8.96 -1.91 22.30
N LEU A 600 7.66 -1.64 22.36
CA LEU A 600 7.12 -0.34 21.98
C LEU A 600 7.65 0.77 22.92
N PRO A 601 7.75 2.03 22.44
CA PRO A 601 7.92 3.17 23.33
C PRO A 601 6.76 3.26 24.33
N LYS A 602 6.94 4.05 25.41
CA LYS A 602 6.00 4.13 26.54
C LYS A 602 4.55 4.20 26.08
N LEU A 603 3.73 3.25 26.54
CA LEU A 603 2.34 3.09 26.09
C LEU A 603 1.49 4.35 26.35
N SER A 604 1.81 5.12 27.40
CA SER A 604 1.16 6.41 27.71
C SER A 604 1.45 7.54 26.73
N SER A 605 2.46 7.39 25.86
CA SER A 605 2.77 8.32 24.76
C SER A 605 2.37 7.80 23.37
N PHE A 606 1.93 6.55 23.28
CA PHE A 606 1.52 5.94 22.01
C PHE A 606 0.01 6.11 21.80
N PRO A 607 -0.45 6.59 20.65
CA PRO A 607 -1.85 6.94 20.47
C PRO A 607 -2.75 5.70 20.41
N SER A 608 -3.96 5.83 20.95
CA SER A 608 -4.98 4.78 20.90
C SER A 608 -5.54 4.61 19.48
N MET A 609 -5.84 3.37 19.09
CA MET A 609 -6.37 3.02 17.76
C MET A 609 -7.62 2.12 17.83
N GLU A 610 -8.36 2.04 16.73
CA GLU A 610 -9.40 1.01 16.51
C GLU A 610 -9.23 0.36 15.13
N VAL A 611 -9.50 -0.95 15.03
CA VAL A 611 -9.65 -1.61 13.73
C VAL A 611 -10.91 -1.07 13.08
N SER A 612 -10.78 -0.41 11.93
CA SER A 612 -11.90 0.22 11.22
C SER A 612 -12.39 -0.62 10.04
N ALA A 613 -11.51 -1.39 9.40
CA ALA A 613 -11.87 -2.42 8.43
C ALA A 613 -10.74 -3.44 8.21
N TRP A 614 -11.10 -4.58 7.61
CA TRP A 614 -10.17 -5.54 7.02
C TRP A 614 -10.81 -6.26 5.82
N CYS A 615 -9.97 -6.89 5.00
CA CYS A 615 -10.39 -7.82 3.95
C CYS A 615 -9.26 -8.83 3.63
N GLU A 616 -9.57 -9.90 2.92
CA GLU A 616 -8.55 -10.77 2.33
C GLU A 616 -7.75 -10.02 1.26
N ILE A 617 -6.47 -10.36 1.11
CA ILE A 617 -5.56 -9.70 0.15
C ILE A 617 -6.03 -9.84 -1.30
N ASN A 618 -6.83 -10.87 -1.60
CA ASN A 618 -7.32 -11.18 -2.95
C ASN A 618 -8.55 -10.34 -3.32
N ASP A 619 -9.32 -9.91 -2.32
CA ASP A 619 -10.59 -9.19 -2.47
C ASP A 619 -10.45 -7.71 -2.82
N VAL A 620 -9.22 -7.22 -2.95
CA VAL A 620 -8.94 -5.80 -3.19
C VAL A 620 -8.29 -5.55 -4.55
N VAL A 621 -8.78 -4.54 -5.26
CA VAL A 621 -8.13 -3.92 -6.41
C VAL A 621 -7.62 -2.55 -5.97
N VAL A 622 -6.31 -2.33 -6.04
CA VAL A 622 -5.68 -1.09 -5.60
C VAL A 622 -5.21 -0.30 -6.82
N SER A 623 -5.57 0.98 -6.86
CA SER A 623 -5.23 1.90 -7.95
C SER A 623 -4.75 3.24 -7.41
N SER A 624 -3.86 3.92 -8.14
CA SER A 624 -3.30 5.21 -7.74
C SER A 624 -3.68 6.34 -8.69
N TYR A 625 -3.75 7.56 -8.18
CA TYR A 625 -4.03 8.76 -8.98
C TYR A 625 -3.40 10.01 -8.39
N LYS A 626 -3.51 11.11 -9.15
CA LYS A 626 -3.03 12.45 -8.81
C LYS A 626 -4.22 13.40 -8.61
N ALA A 627 -4.11 14.25 -7.59
CA ALA A 627 -5.09 15.26 -7.20
C ALA A 627 -4.41 16.30 -6.28
N PRO A 628 -5.00 17.48 -6.06
CA PRO A 628 -4.45 18.47 -5.13
C PRO A 628 -4.29 17.91 -3.72
N THR A 629 -3.13 18.15 -3.10
CA THR A 629 -2.85 17.66 -1.74
C THR A 629 -3.85 18.20 -0.71
N MET A 630 -4.12 17.42 0.34
CA MET A 630 -4.89 17.88 1.50
C MET A 630 -4.00 18.64 2.52
N ILE A 631 -2.69 18.77 2.26
CA ILE A 631 -1.74 19.51 3.10
C ILE A 631 -1.71 20.98 2.68
N LEU A 632 -2.20 21.86 3.56
CA LEU A 632 -1.93 23.29 3.46
C LEU A 632 -0.50 23.58 3.94
N THR A 633 0.40 23.95 3.03
CA THR A 633 1.74 24.48 3.36
C THR A 633 1.72 26.00 3.25
N ASP A 634 2.10 26.71 4.32
CA ASP A 634 2.04 28.18 4.39
C ASP A 634 2.80 28.93 3.27
N SER A 635 3.73 28.25 2.59
CA SER A 635 4.61 28.82 1.58
C SER A 635 4.04 28.87 0.16
N GLN A 636 2.96 28.14 -0.17
CA GLN A 636 2.29 28.19 -1.48
C GLN A 636 0.79 27.84 -1.37
N PRO A 637 -0.10 28.45 -2.17
CA PRO A 637 -1.48 27.97 -2.28
C PRO A 637 -1.51 26.51 -2.74
N ALA A 638 -2.45 25.73 -2.20
CA ALA A 638 -2.57 24.27 -2.43
C ALA A 638 -2.77 23.87 -3.91
N THR A 639 -3.00 24.84 -4.78
CA THR A 639 -3.27 24.71 -6.22
C THR A 639 -2.05 24.36 -7.07
N GLY A 640 -0.84 24.34 -6.51
CA GLY A 640 0.41 23.99 -7.22
C GLY A 640 1.07 22.65 -6.80
N CYS A 641 0.47 21.90 -5.87
CA CYS A 641 1.06 20.68 -5.31
C CYS A 641 0.12 19.47 -5.44
N SER A 642 0.38 18.65 -6.46
CA SER A 642 -0.34 17.37 -6.67
C SER A 642 0.19 16.29 -5.70
N GLY A 643 -0.72 15.75 -4.88
CA GLY A 643 -0.47 14.64 -3.95
C GLY A 643 -0.54 13.27 -4.64
N ASP A 644 -0.12 12.21 -3.95
CA ASP A 644 -0.29 10.82 -4.41
C ASP A 644 -1.42 10.16 -3.64
N PHE A 645 -2.42 9.66 -4.37
CA PHE A 645 -3.63 9.10 -3.79
C PHE A 645 -3.80 7.63 -4.17
N LEU A 646 -4.49 6.88 -3.32
CA LEU A 646 -4.81 5.47 -3.46
C LEU A 646 -6.30 5.22 -3.23
N ARG A 647 -6.92 4.43 -4.12
CA ARG A 647 -8.21 3.77 -3.88
C ARG A 647 -7.99 2.27 -3.71
N PHE A 648 -8.50 1.74 -2.61
CA PHE A 648 -8.60 0.31 -2.33
C PHE A 648 -10.07 -0.10 -2.53
N LEU A 649 -10.40 -0.63 -3.71
CA LEU A 649 -11.75 -1.12 -4.04
C LEU A 649 -11.86 -2.59 -3.64
N ASN A 650 -12.84 -2.94 -2.81
CA ASN A 650 -13.20 -4.32 -2.52
C ASN A 650 -14.11 -4.85 -3.64
N LYS A 651 -13.80 -6.02 -4.22
CA LYS A 651 -14.57 -6.65 -5.30
C LYS A 651 -15.72 -7.53 -4.82
N THR A 652 -15.81 -7.85 -3.53
CA THR A 652 -16.86 -8.71 -2.97
C THR A 652 -18.18 -7.95 -2.81
N SER A 653 -19.29 -8.65 -2.97
CA SER A 653 -20.63 -8.10 -2.73
C SER A 653 -20.90 -7.74 -1.26
N SER A 654 -20.12 -8.29 -0.32
CA SER A 654 -20.13 -7.95 1.10
C SER A 654 -19.36 -6.67 1.45
N GLY A 655 -18.51 -6.15 0.54
CA GLY A 655 -17.60 -5.06 0.83
C GLY A 655 -16.54 -5.41 1.88
N TYR A 656 -15.99 -4.39 2.53
CA TYR A 656 -15.07 -4.56 3.65
C TYR A 656 -15.78 -5.11 4.88
N ASN A 657 -15.11 -6.01 5.61
CA ASN A 657 -15.54 -6.37 6.95
C ASN A 657 -15.28 -5.18 7.88
N THR A 658 -16.32 -4.70 8.57
CA THR A 658 -16.23 -3.56 9.51
C THR A 658 -16.87 -3.90 10.86
N SER A 659 -16.34 -3.30 11.93
CA SER A 659 -16.83 -3.51 13.28
C SER A 659 -18.18 -2.83 13.57
N ASN A 660 -18.63 -1.93 12.70
CA ASN A 660 -19.82 -1.10 12.89
C ASN A 660 -21.06 -1.60 12.12
N LYS A 661 -20.92 -2.64 11.28
CA LYS A 661 -21.94 -3.11 10.30
C LYS A 661 -22.23 -2.18 9.12
N ASP A 662 -21.60 -1.00 9.07
CA ASP A 662 -21.62 -0.15 7.89
C ASP A 662 -20.86 -0.87 6.77
N ILE A 663 -21.56 -1.17 5.67
CA ILE A 663 -20.96 -1.77 4.48
C ILE A 663 -20.25 -0.66 3.71
N SER A 664 -18.97 -0.86 3.42
CA SER A 664 -18.16 0.05 2.61
C SER A 664 -17.47 -0.77 1.52
N PHE A 665 -17.47 -0.29 0.29
CA PHE A 665 -16.83 -0.97 -0.85
C PHE A 665 -15.47 -0.40 -1.23
N SER A 666 -15.13 0.80 -0.74
CA SER A 666 -13.95 1.55 -1.15
C SER A 666 -13.37 2.32 0.03
N ARG A 667 -12.03 2.41 0.05
CA ARG A 667 -11.30 3.24 0.98
C ARG A 667 -10.27 4.07 0.23
N ILE A 668 -10.28 5.38 0.48
CA ILE A 668 -9.55 6.38 -0.31
C ILE A 668 -8.59 7.16 0.57
N TYR A 669 -7.32 7.22 0.16
CA TYR A 669 -6.24 7.80 0.94
C TYR A 669 -5.31 8.71 0.14
N GLU A 670 -4.83 9.77 0.78
CA GLU A 670 -3.59 10.46 0.42
C GLU A 670 -2.41 9.77 1.11
N VAL A 671 -1.31 9.55 0.38
CA VAL A 671 -0.08 8.95 0.94
C VAL A 671 0.73 10.03 1.66
N VAL A 672 0.91 9.88 2.97
CA VAL A 672 1.59 10.89 3.81
C VAL A 672 3.10 10.67 3.77
N GLY A 673 3.78 11.36 2.84
CA GLY A 673 5.23 11.31 2.66
C GLY A 673 5.78 12.62 2.09
N GLY A 674 6.72 13.25 2.78
CA GLY A 674 7.13 14.63 2.52
C GLY A 674 7.85 14.87 1.18
N SER A 675 7.50 16.01 0.56
CA SER A 675 8.21 16.76 -0.50
C SER A 675 8.88 15.96 -1.62
N LYS A 676 8.19 15.84 -2.77
CA LYS A 676 8.65 15.71 -4.18
C LYS A 676 9.84 14.76 -4.55
N SER A 677 10.46 14.06 -3.62
CA SER A 677 11.75 13.35 -3.80
C SER A 677 11.79 11.95 -3.18
N ASN A 678 10.83 11.58 -2.33
CA ASN A 678 10.82 10.28 -1.65
C ASN A 678 10.16 9.20 -2.51
N SER A 679 10.97 8.42 -3.24
CA SER A 679 10.51 7.28 -4.02
C SER A 679 9.93 6.12 -3.19
N GLN A 680 10.17 6.09 -1.86
CA GLN A 680 9.74 4.99 -0.98
C GLN A 680 8.25 5.02 -0.61
N GLN A 681 7.67 6.19 -0.35
CA GLN A 681 6.27 6.36 0.01
C GLN A 681 5.46 6.87 -1.20
N SER A 682 5.56 6.14 -2.31
CA SER A 682 4.64 6.32 -3.45
C SER A 682 3.52 5.29 -3.39
N GLY A 683 2.33 5.66 -3.85
CA GLY A 683 1.22 4.73 -4.01
C GLY A 683 1.56 3.58 -4.97
N ILE A 684 2.48 3.82 -5.91
CA ILE A 684 3.04 2.80 -6.81
C ILE A 684 3.69 1.65 -6.02
N ASN A 685 4.48 1.96 -4.99
CA ASN A 685 5.13 0.93 -4.17
C ASN A 685 4.11 0.16 -3.33
N ILE A 686 3.09 0.85 -2.79
CA ILE A 686 2.03 0.21 -2.01
C ILE A 686 1.26 -0.79 -2.90
N ILE A 687 0.96 -0.43 -4.16
CA ILE A 687 0.33 -1.35 -5.12
C ILE A 687 1.26 -2.53 -5.47
N ASP A 688 2.56 -2.31 -5.68
CA ASP A 688 3.53 -3.41 -5.94
C ASP A 688 3.63 -4.36 -4.72
N LEU A 689 3.60 -3.83 -3.49
CA LEU A 689 3.58 -4.64 -2.26
C LEU A 689 2.28 -5.44 -2.09
N VAL A 690 1.12 -4.87 -2.45
CA VAL A 690 -0.15 -5.63 -2.48
C VAL A 690 -0.09 -6.75 -3.52
N SER A 691 0.43 -6.48 -4.73
CA SER A 691 0.64 -7.52 -5.76
C SER A 691 1.61 -8.62 -5.30
N LYS A 692 2.71 -8.27 -4.64
CA LYS A 692 3.62 -9.24 -4.00
C LYS A 692 2.92 -10.04 -2.89
N SER A 693 2.03 -9.42 -2.14
CA SER A 693 1.28 -10.10 -1.07
C SER A 693 0.32 -11.14 -1.63
N LYS A 694 -0.37 -10.86 -2.74
CA LYS A 694 -1.17 -11.87 -3.48
C LYS A 694 -0.31 -13.07 -3.92
N ILE A 695 0.91 -12.83 -4.41
CA ILE A 695 1.84 -13.91 -4.78
C ILE A 695 2.29 -14.73 -3.56
N LEU A 696 2.51 -14.10 -2.41
CA LEU A 696 2.80 -14.79 -1.15
C LEU A 696 1.61 -15.62 -0.62
N HIS A 697 0.39 -15.30 -1.02
CA HIS A 697 -0.81 -16.00 -0.60
C HIS A 697 -1.03 -17.33 -1.32
N LYS A 698 -0.34 -17.56 -2.44
CA LYS A 698 -0.46 -18.81 -3.20
C LYS A 698 -0.03 -20.01 -2.36
N SER A 699 -0.88 -21.04 -2.38
CA SER A 699 -0.75 -22.25 -1.58
C SER A 699 0.14 -23.31 -2.23
N GLN A 700 0.30 -23.26 -3.56
CA GLN A 700 0.99 -24.28 -4.34
C GLN A 700 2.40 -23.83 -4.78
N PRO A 701 3.33 -24.75 -5.06
CA PRO A 701 4.65 -24.40 -5.58
C PRO A 701 4.60 -23.85 -7.01
N PHE A 702 5.28 -22.73 -7.26
CA PHE A 702 5.42 -22.12 -8.59
C PHE A 702 6.84 -21.60 -8.84
N HIS A 703 7.17 -21.38 -10.11
CA HIS A 703 8.31 -20.57 -10.51
C HIS A 703 7.87 -19.12 -10.75
N LEU A 704 8.63 -18.15 -10.25
CA LEU A 704 8.29 -16.73 -10.35
C LEU A 704 9.09 -16.05 -11.47
N PHE A 705 8.40 -15.33 -12.35
CA PHE A 705 8.97 -14.51 -13.41
C PHE A 705 8.46 -13.07 -13.30
N LYS A 706 9.24 -12.11 -13.78
CA LYS A 706 8.86 -10.70 -13.84
C LYS A 706 9.21 -10.11 -15.20
N SER A 707 8.22 -9.49 -15.83
CA SER A 707 8.45 -8.53 -16.90
C SER A 707 8.33 -7.10 -16.36
N LYS A 708 9.23 -6.22 -16.78
CA LYS A 708 9.26 -4.80 -16.43
C LYS A 708 9.39 -3.97 -17.71
N THR A 709 8.27 -3.42 -18.17
CA THR A 709 8.24 -2.66 -19.44
C THR A 709 7.39 -1.39 -19.28
N MET A 710 8.03 -0.23 -19.46
CA MET A 710 7.40 1.09 -19.58
C MET A 710 6.39 1.44 -18.47
N GLY A 711 6.71 1.09 -17.22
CA GLY A 711 5.95 1.50 -16.04
C GLY A 711 4.93 0.47 -15.53
N LEU A 712 4.82 -0.70 -16.16
CA LEU A 712 4.08 -1.84 -15.64
C LEU A 712 5.03 -2.97 -15.19
N ASN A 713 4.82 -3.47 -13.97
CA ASN A 713 5.39 -4.72 -13.45
C ASN A 713 4.37 -5.85 -13.64
N VAL A 714 4.62 -6.80 -14.54
CA VAL A 714 3.83 -8.03 -14.65
C VAL A 714 4.57 -9.14 -13.93
N TYR A 715 3.99 -9.66 -12.85
CA TYR A 715 4.48 -10.84 -12.17
C TYR A 715 3.76 -12.07 -12.71
N SER A 716 4.52 -13.07 -13.16
CA SER A 716 3.99 -14.30 -13.72
C SER A 716 4.37 -15.47 -12.82
N THR A 717 3.38 -16.19 -12.29
CA THR A 717 3.63 -17.41 -11.50
C THR A 717 3.38 -18.63 -12.38
N ALA A 718 4.42 -19.41 -12.67
CA ALA A 718 4.34 -20.59 -13.52
C ALA A 718 4.11 -21.86 -12.67
N HIS A 719 2.98 -22.53 -12.91
CA HIS A 719 2.49 -23.71 -12.21
C HIS A 719 2.41 -24.91 -13.17
N ASP A 720 2.63 -26.10 -12.62
CA ASP A 720 2.13 -27.32 -13.25
C ASP A 720 0.60 -27.35 -13.20
N PHE A 721 -0.04 -27.95 -14.21
CA PHE A 721 -1.49 -28.01 -14.34
C PHE A 721 -2.18 -28.65 -13.13
N GLU A 722 -1.66 -29.74 -12.55
CA GLU A 722 -2.28 -30.38 -11.38
C GLU A 722 -2.20 -29.48 -10.14
N ALA A 723 -1.05 -28.84 -9.94
CA ALA A 723 -0.86 -27.86 -8.87
C ALA A 723 -1.82 -26.67 -9.06
N TYR A 724 -1.95 -26.14 -10.27
CA TYR A 724 -2.85 -25.04 -10.57
C TYR A 724 -4.34 -25.37 -10.31
N GLN A 725 -4.78 -26.62 -10.50
CA GLN A 725 -6.15 -26.99 -10.14
C GLN A 725 -6.37 -27.10 -8.62
N GLN A 726 -5.33 -27.36 -7.85
CA GLN A 726 -5.35 -27.43 -6.38
C GLN A 726 -5.04 -26.09 -5.70
N GLU A 727 -4.68 -25.06 -6.46
CA GLU A 727 -4.40 -23.72 -5.94
C GLU A 727 -5.69 -23.05 -5.46
N THR A 728 -5.70 -22.65 -4.18
CA THR A 728 -6.83 -21.98 -3.54
C THR A 728 -7.06 -20.58 -4.11
N TRP A 729 -6.00 -19.88 -4.52
CA TRP A 729 -6.10 -18.54 -5.10
C TRP A 729 -5.53 -18.45 -6.52
N LYS A 730 -6.41 -18.18 -7.48
CA LYS A 730 -6.10 -17.96 -8.89
C LYS A 730 -6.13 -16.46 -9.24
N SER A 731 -5.14 -16.01 -10.01
CA SER A 731 -5.09 -14.66 -10.58
C SER A 731 -6.28 -14.42 -11.52
N PRO A 732 -6.75 -13.16 -11.69
CA PRO A 732 -7.85 -12.83 -12.60
C PRO A 732 -7.52 -13.07 -14.08
N PHE A 733 -6.25 -13.33 -14.40
CA PHE A 733 -5.78 -13.68 -15.72
C PHE A 733 -4.93 -14.96 -15.64
N ALA A 734 -5.13 -15.87 -16.58
CA ALA A 734 -4.34 -17.09 -16.71
C ALA A 734 -3.89 -17.32 -18.16
N MET A 735 -2.64 -17.75 -18.33
CA MET A 735 -2.09 -18.16 -19.61
C MET A 735 -1.69 -19.64 -19.60
N PHE A 736 -2.26 -20.39 -20.52
CA PHE A 736 -2.06 -21.81 -20.68
C PHE A 736 -1.08 -22.05 -21.84
N LEU A 737 -0.03 -22.84 -21.59
CA LEU A 737 1.02 -23.14 -22.55
C LEU A 737 0.74 -24.49 -23.21
N ASN A 738 0.57 -24.50 -24.53
CA ASN A 738 0.28 -25.69 -25.35
C ASN A 738 -0.95 -26.53 -24.91
N ILE A 739 -1.82 -25.98 -24.06
CA ILE A 739 -3.05 -26.64 -23.58
C ILE A 739 -4.26 -26.05 -24.31
N SER A 740 -5.03 -26.91 -24.99
CA SER A 740 -6.25 -26.51 -25.70
C SER A 740 -7.51 -26.73 -24.85
N PHE A 741 -8.52 -25.87 -25.05
CA PHE A 741 -9.81 -25.96 -24.39
C PHE A 741 -10.89 -26.33 -25.40
N SER A 742 -11.71 -27.34 -25.08
CA SER A 742 -12.91 -27.69 -25.86
C SER A 742 -14.01 -26.62 -25.73
N ASP A 743 -14.22 -26.13 -24.51
CA ASP A 743 -15.02 -24.93 -24.23
C ASP A 743 -14.32 -24.07 -23.14
N PRO A 744 -13.73 -22.92 -23.52
CA PRO A 744 -13.15 -21.96 -22.57
C PRO A 744 -14.18 -21.38 -21.59
N TYR A 745 -15.47 -21.33 -21.95
CA TYR A 745 -16.50 -20.70 -21.12
C TYR A 745 -16.94 -21.59 -19.96
N GLU A 746 -16.97 -22.90 -20.14
CA GLU A 746 -17.11 -23.86 -19.04
C GLU A 746 -15.97 -23.71 -18.01
N TYR A 747 -14.76 -23.33 -18.46
CA TYR A 747 -13.64 -23.07 -17.55
C TYR A 747 -13.82 -21.77 -16.75
N PHE A 748 -14.37 -20.72 -17.36
CA PHE A 748 -14.76 -19.50 -16.63
C PHE A 748 -15.89 -19.74 -15.62
N GLU A 749 -16.88 -20.57 -15.95
CA GLU A 749 -17.97 -20.92 -15.01
C GLU A 749 -17.45 -21.68 -13.77
N LYS A 750 -16.41 -22.51 -13.93
CA LYS A 750 -15.76 -23.22 -12.81
C LYS A 750 -14.77 -22.35 -12.02
N ASN A 751 -14.34 -21.21 -12.55
CA ASN A 751 -13.33 -20.34 -11.94
C ASN A 751 -13.83 -18.88 -11.96
N PRO A 752 -14.76 -18.50 -11.05
CA PRO A 752 -15.46 -17.22 -11.11
C PRO A 752 -14.58 -15.98 -10.89
N ASP A 753 -13.36 -16.13 -10.36
CA ASP A 753 -12.39 -15.04 -10.26
C ASP A 753 -11.65 -14.73 -11.57
N LEU A 754 -11.78 -15.58 -12.58
CA LEU A 754 -11.03 -15.50 -13.83
C LEU A 754 -11.77 -14.65 -14.87
N TYR A 755 -11.06 -13.72 -15.51
CA TYR A 755 -11.60 -12.79 -16.51
C TYR A 755 -10.94 -12.91 -17.89
N LEU A 756 -9.67 -13.35 -17.94
CA LEU A 756 -8.93 -13.60 -19.19
C LEU A 756 -8.28 -14.99 -19.19
N LEU A 757 -8.49 -15.72 -20.28
CA LEU A 757 -7.77 -16.93 -20.64
C LEU A 757 -6.94 -16.65 -21.90
N ILE A 758 -5.62 -16.84 -21.82
CA ILE A 758 -4.72 -16.80 -22.97
C ILE A 758 -4.23 -18.24 -23.21
N ASN A 759 -4.30 -18.73 -24.45
CA ASN A 759 -3.56 -19.92 -24.87
C ASN A 759 -2.35 -19.47 -25.71
N ALA A 760 -1.17 -19.98 -25.39
CA ALA A 760 0.07 -19.71 -26.13
C ALA A 760 0.71 -21.03 -26.60
N SER A 761 0.97 -21.13 -27.90
CA SER A 761 1.64 -22.27 -28.52
C SER A 761 2.58 -21.83 -29.64
N PHE A 762 3.67 -22.55 -29.87
CA PHE A 762 4.53 -22.29 -31.03
C PHE A 762 3.87 -22.79 -32.33
N LEU A 763 4.06 -22.02 -33.42
CA LEU A 763 3.78 -22.48 -34.79
C LEU A 763 5.08 -22.80 -35.54
N THR A 764 6.13 -22.02 -35.26
CA THR A 764 7.51 -22.18 -35.72
C THR A 764 8.43 -21.66 -34.62
N ASP A 765 9.73 -21.98 -34.63
CA ASP A 765 10.69 -21.54 -33.59
C ASP A 765 10.71 -20.01 -33.36
N ASP A 766 10.29 -19.22 -34.34
CA ASP A 766 10.24 -17.75 -34.31
C ASP A 766 8.83 -17.17 -34.08
N LYS A 767 7.75 -17.97 -34.10
CA LYS A 767 6.36 -17.47 -34.05
C LYS A 767 5.47 -18.22 -33.08
N ILE A 768 4.74 -17.44 -32.30
CA ILE A 768 3.78 -17.90 -31.29
C ILE A 768 2.37 -17.57 -31.77
N GLN A 769 1.45 -18.54 -31.67
CA GLN A 769 0.02 -18.28 -31.73
C GLN A 769 -0.48 -17.94 -30.33
N LEU A 770 -1.14 -16.79 -30.21
CA LEU A 770 -1.89 -16.41 -29.01
C LEU A 770 -3.39 -16.44 -29.32
N ILE A 771 -4.15 -17.20 -28.53
CA ILE A 771 -5.61 -17.22 -28.59
C ILE A 771 -6.16 -16.77 -27.24
N ALA A 772 -6.74 -15.57 -27.20
CA ALA A 772 -7.30 -14.97 -25.99
C ALA A 772 -8.84 -15.03 -25.99
N TYR A 773 -9.40 -15.39 -24.83
CA TYR A 773 -10.83 -15.42 -24.53
C TYR A 773 -11.08 -14.59 -23.26
N ASN A 774 -12.11 -13.75 -23.25
CA ASN A 774 -12.59 -13.11 -22.01
C ASN A 774 -13.93 -13.69 -21.55
N ARG A 775 -14.25 -13.51 -20.26
CA ARG A 775 -15.48 -14.02 -19.65
C ARG A 775 -16.75 -13.47 -20.30
N GLN A 776 -16.73 -12.21 -20.73
CA GLN A 776 -17.87 -11.49 -21.32
C GLN A 776 -18.18 -11.91 -22.77
N LYS A 777 -17.40 -12.83 -23.38
CA LYS A 777 -17.54 -13.25 -24.79
C LYS A 777 -17.31 -12.14 -25.83
N THR A 778 -16.85 -10.96 -25.41
CA THR A 778 -16.58 -9.81 -26.30
C THR A 778 -15.20 -9.86 -26.95
N ILE A 779 -14.24 -10.59 -26.37
CA ILE A 779 -12.89 -10.78 -26.89
C ILE A 779 -12.70 -12.28 -27.20
N LYS A 780 -12.64 -12.60 -28.49
CA LYS A 780 -12.07 -13.86 -29.01
C LYS A 780 -11.02 -13.50 -30.06
N THR A 781 -9.78 -13.37 -29.63
CA THR A 781 -8.69 -12.84 -30.46
C THR A 781 -7.66 -13.93 -30.72
N SER A 782 -7.44 -14.28 -31.99
CA SER A 782 -6.34 -15.14 -32.42
C SER A 782 -5.31 -14.29 -33.16
N LYS A 783 -4.14 -14.07 -32.56
CA LYS A 783 -2.99 -13.38 -33.17
C LYS A 783 -1.83 -14.36 -33.38
N VAL A 784 -1.10 -14.21 -34.46
CA VAL A 784 0.23 -14.84 -34.63
C VAL A 784 1.27 -13.74 -34.50
N ILE A 785 2.22 -13.91 -33.58
CA ILE A 785 3.21 -12.89 -33.22
C ILE A 785 4.63 -13.45 -33.32
N PRO A 786 5.65 -12.59 -33.54
CA PRO A 786 7.04 -12.97 -33.30
C PRO A 786 7.27 -13.35 -31.83
N ALA A 787 8.16 -14.30 -31.57
CA ALA A 787 8.50 -14.74 -30.22
C ALA A 787 9.04 -13.60 -29.33
N SER A 788 9.70 -12.59 -29.91
CA SER A 788 10.16 -11.38 -29.23
C SER A 788 9.05 -10.52 -28.64
N ASP A 789 7.84 -10.61 -29.21
CA ASP A 789 6.76 -9.64 -28.96
C ASP A 789 5.74 -10.18 -27.93
N LEU A 790 6.03 -11.35 -27.35
CA LEU A 790 5.16 -12.06 -26.39
C LEU A 790 4.81 -11.18 -25.18
N GLN A 791 5.81 -10.57 -24.53
CA GLN A 791 5.59 -9.72 -23.35
C GLN A 791 4.74 -8.49 -23.69
N GLY A 792 4.99 -7.87 -24.85
CA GLY A 792 4.22 -6.73 -25.34
C GLY A 792 2.76 -7.11 -25.59
N SER A 793 2.53 -8.26 -26.21
CA SER A 793 1.21 -8.78 -26.56
C SER A 793 0.39 -9.21 -25.34
N ILE A 794 1.00 -9.90 -24.37
CA ILE A 794 0.37 -10.25 -23.09
C ILE A 794 -0.08 -8.98 -22.35
N ARG A 795 0.78 -7.95 -22.32
CA ARG A 795 0.46 -6.65 -21.70
C ARG A 795 -0.70 -5.94 -22.39
N GLU A 796 -0.74 -5.92 -23.72
CA GLU A 796 -1.86 -5.38 -24.51
C GLU A 796 -3.18 -6.09 -24.15
N MET A 797 -3.17 -7.43 -24.07
CA MET A 797 -4.34 -8.23 -23.70
C MET A 797 -4.80 -7.97 -22.25
N ILE A 798 -3.87 -7.85 -21.30
CA ILE A 798 -4.19 -7.50 -19.90
C ILE A 798 -4.77 -6.08 -19.82
N TYR A 799 -4.22 -5.11 -20.55
CA TYR A 799 -4.72 -3.74 -20.60
C TYR A 799 -6.18 -3.69 -21.04
N HIS A 800 -6.50 -4.29 -22.20
CA HIS A 800 -7.88 -4.32 -22.71
C HIS A 800 -8.82 -5.15 -21.84
N SER A 801 -8.31 -6.15 -21.11
CA SER A 801 -9.11 -6.92 -20.14
C SER A 801 -9.51 -6.04 -18.94
N TYR A 802 -8.59 -5.24 -18.39
CA TYR A 802 -8.93 -4.27 -17.35
C TYR A 802 -9.88 -3.18 -17.87
N GLU A 803 -9.65 -2.66 -19.08
CA GLU A 803 -10.57 -1.72 -19.73
C GLU A 803 -11.99 -2.30 -19.82
N SER A 804 -12.13 -3.56 -20.26
CA SER A 804 -13.42 -4.25 -20.34
C SER A 804 -14.05 -4.53 -18.96
N ILE A 805 -13.25 -4.92 -17.95
CA ILE A 805 -13.72 -5.12 -16.57
C ILE A 805 -14.29 -3.82 -15.98
N PHE A 806 -13.65 -2.67 -16.20
CA PHE A 806 -14.05 -1.40 -15.59
C PHE A 806 -15.04 -0.57 -16.43
N SER A 807 -15.36 -0.98 -17.66
CA SER A 807 -16.37 -0.34 -18.53
C SER A 807 -17.69 -1.11 -18.63
N SER A 808 -17.68 -2.43 -18.44
CA SER A 808 -18.88 -3.28 -18.46
C SER A 808 -19.54 -3.41 -17.08
N TYR A 809 -20.84 -3.70 -17.03
CA TYR A 809 -21.52 -4.01 -15.77
C TYR A 809 -21.21 -5.43 -15.28
N ASN A 810 -20.61 -5.55 -14.10
CA ASN A 810 -20.23 -6.80 -13.43
C ASN A 810 -20.04 -6.56 -11.91
N GLU A 811 -19.70 -7.58 -11.14
CA GLU A 811 -19.54 -7.50 -9.67
C GLU A 811 -18.52 -6.43 -9.20
N ILE A 812 -17.42 -6.24 -9.94
CA ILE A 812 -16.40 -5.22 -9.62
C ILE A 812 -16.96 -3.81 -9.87
N THR A 813 -17.64 -3.60 -11.00
CA THR A 813 -18.25 -2.28 -11.29
C THR A 813 -19.50 -2.03 -10.46
N GLN A 814 -20.22 -3.05 -9.98
CA GLN A 814 -21.28 -2.91 -8.98
C GLN A 814 -20.72 -2.43 -7.63
N SER A 815 -19.61 -3.00 -7.18
CA SER A 815 -18.89 -2.52 -5.98
C SER A 815 -18.39 -1.08 -6.16
N LEU A 816 -17.91 -0.72 -7.36
CA LEU A 816 -17.54 0.66 -7.71
C LEU A 816 -18.75 1.62 -7.76
N VAL A 817 -19.93 1.16 -8.18
CA VAL A 817 -21.17 1.95 -8.13
C VAL A 817 -21.57 2.24 -6.68
N ASN A 818 -21.47 1.25 -5.79
CA ASN A 818 -21.76 1.45 -4.37
C ASN A 818 -20.75 2.41 -3.72
N SER A 819 -19.45 2.21 -3.98
CA SER A 819 -18.35 3.14 -3.64
C SER A 819 -18.69 4.58 -4.03
N ASN A 820 -18.97 4.82 -5.32
CA ASN A 820 -19.28 6.16 -5.83
C ASN A 820 -20.51 6.78 -5.12
N ALA A 821 -21.48 5.98 -4.66
CA ALA A 821 -22.62 6.47 -3.91
C ALA A 821 -22.20 7.00 -2.52
N ASP A 822 -21.37 6.25 -1.79
CA ASP A 822 -20.82 6.65 -0.48
C ASP A 822 -19.95 7.91 -0.60
N GLU A 823 -19.10 7.96 -1.64
CA GLU A 823 -18.21 9.09 -1.93
C GLU A 823 -18.97 10.36 -2.33
N LEU A 824 -20.10 10.22 -3.06
CA LEU A 824 -20.99 11.34 -3.37
C LEU A 824 -21.81 11.79 -2.15
N ALA A 825 -22.27 10.87 -1.30
CA ALA A 825 -22.91 11.22 -0.03
C ALA A 825 -21.95 12.02 0.87
N HIS A 826 -20.69 11.60 1.01
CA HIS A 826 -19.67 12.38 1.73
C HIS A 826 -19.45 13.78 1.10
N PHE A 827 -19.43 13.87 -0.24
CA PHE A 827 -19.25 15.15 -0.94
C PHE A 827 -20.44 16.11 -0.78
N VAL A 828 -21.67 15.59 -0.67
CA VAL A 828 -22.90 16.39 -0.58
C VAL A 828 -23.27 16.70 0.88
N ASP A 829 -23.23 15.72 1.78
CA ASP A 829 -23.78 15.85 3.13
C ASP A 829 -22.74 16.23 4.19
N VAL A 830 -21.46 15.92 3.96
CA VAL A 830 -20.38 16.09 4.97
C VAL A 830 -19.42 17.22 4.60
N TYR A 831 -18.88 17.22 3.38
CA TYR A 831 -17.85 18.18 2.98
C TYR A 831 -18.28 19.66 2.98
N PRO A 832 -19.51 20.05 2.56
CA PRO A 832 -19.90 21.46 2.50
C PRO A 832 -20.05 22.12 3.88
N ILE A 833 -20.20 21.32 4.94
CA ILE A 833 -20.30 21.76 6.34
C ILE A 833 -19.03 21.47 7.16
N TYR A 834 -17.98 20.93 6.53
CA TYR A 834 -16.72 20.57 7.20
C TYR A 834 -15.80 21.78 7.36
N ASP A 835 -15.67 22.27 8.60
CA ASP A 835 -14.72 23.31 9.00
C ASP A 835 -13.66 22.72 9.95
N ARG A 836 -12.44 22.55 9.43
CA ARG A 836 -11.32 21.95 10.16
C ARG A 836 -10.81 22.83 11.30
N GLU A 837 -10.77 24.14 11.11
CA GLU A 837 -10.21 25.06 12.11
C GLU A 837 -11.19 25.20 13.29
N LYS A 838 -12.49 25.30 13.01
CA LYS A 838 -13.53 25.25 14.05
C LYS A 838 -13.46 23.95 14.85
N LEU A 839 -13.40 22.80 14.18
CA LEU A 839 -13.26 21.50 14.86
C LEU A 839 -12.01 21.48 15.75
N LYS A 840 -10.86 21.94 15.24
CA LYS A 840 -9.59 22.00 15.99
C LYS A 840 -9.70 22.86 17.25
N SER A 841 -10.38 24.01 17.19
CA SER A 841 -10.69 24.83 18.37
C SER A 841 -11.56 24.08 19.38
N GLU A 842 -12.64 23.42 18.93
CA GLU A 842 -13.53 22.63 19.80
C GLU A 842 -12.81 21.43 20.46
N TYR A 843 -11.79 20.85 19.83
CA TYR A 843 -10.95 19.80 20.43
C TYR A 843 -9.94 20.36 21.45
N LEU A 844 -9.32 21.51 21.18
CA LEU A 844 -8.44 22.20 22.13
C LEU A 844 -9.18 22.58 23.42
N GLU A 845 -10.36 23.17 23.32
CA GLU A 845 -11.19 23.51 24.48
C GLU A 845 -11.56 22.27 25.33
N ARG A 846 -11.86 21.14 24.67
CA ARG A 846 -12.12 19.87 25.35
C ARG A 846 -10.91 19.38 26.14
N ILE A 847 -9.73 19.30 25.52
CA ILE A 847 -8.49 18.87 26.18
C ILE A 847 -8.17 19.77 27.39
N GLU A 848 -8.23 21.09 27.22
CA GLU A 848 -8.03 22.04 28.32
C GLU A 848 -9.04 21.84 29.46
N SER A 849 -10.29 21.50 29.14
CA SER A 849 -11.34 21.26 30.14
C SER A 849 -11.09 19.97 30.95
N GLU A 850 -10.57 18.93 30.29
CA GLU A 850 -10.23 17.65 30.90
C GLU A 850 -9.01 17.76 31.80
N GLU A 851 -7.95 18.45 31.36
CA GLU A 851 -6.76 18.76 32.17
C GLU A 851 -7.16 19.54 33.43
N LYS A 852 -7.94 20.63 33.27
CA LYS A 852 -8.46 21.43 34.40
C LYS A 852 -9.39 20.63 35.33
N ALA A 853 -10.05 19.58 34.85
CA ALA A 853 -10.88 18.69 35.66
C ALA A 853 -10.08 17.60 36.39
N TYR A 854 -8.96 17.16 35.80
CA TYR A 854 -8.02 16.22 36.42
C TYR A 854 -7.28 16.91 37.59
N ASP A 855 -6.77 18.12 37.35
CA ASP A 855 -6.05 18.94 38.32
C ASP A 855 -6.90 19.29 39.56
N LYS A 856 -8.23 19.47 39.37
CA LYS A 856 -9.20 19.67 40.46
C LYS A 856 -9.50 18.40 41.26
N LYS A 857 -9.34 17.20 40.69
CA LYS A 857 -9.53 15.93 41.42
C LYS A 857 -8.32 15.59 42.29
N ASP A 858 -7.11 15.87 41.82
CA ASP A 858 -5.89 15.54 42.57
C ASP A 858 -5.70 16.48 43.77
N LYS A 859 -6.03 17.77 43.62
CA LYS A 859 -6.06 18.75 44.73
C LYS A 859 -7.17 18.47 45.78
N GLY A 860 -8.00 17.44 45.59
CA GLY A 860 -9.15 17.12 46.44
C GLY A 860 -9.04 15.84 47.28
N LYS A 861 -7.97 15.04 47.19
CA LYS A 861 -7.87 13.73 47.87
C LYS A 861 -6.53 13.38 48.51
N ASN A 862 -6.19 14.11 49.58
CA ASN A 862 -5.48 13.46 50.67
C ASN A 862 -6.47 12.60 51.48
N VAL A 863 -6.45 11.28 51.26
CA VAL A 863 -6.79 10.16 52.18
C VAL A 863 -7.14 8.88 51.38
N LYS A 864 -6.41 7.79 51.69
CA LYS A 864 -6.62 6.38 51.31
C LYS A 864 -6.84 6.06 49.81
N ARG A 865 -5.74 5.58 49.19
CA ARG A 865 -5.75 4.88 47.90
C ARG A 865 -6.69 3.67 47.92
N HIS A 866 -7.75 3.70 47.11
CA HIS A 866 -8.35 2.50 46.54
C HIS A 866 -8.06 2.51 45.04
N SER A 867 -7.35 1.49 44.57
CA SER A 867 -7.09 1.26 43.15
C SER A 867 -8.40 0.98 42.42
N LYS A 868 -8.82 1.91 41.55
CA LYS A 868 -9.83 1.58 40.53
C LYS A 868 -9.13 0.81 39.42
N LYS A 869 -9.54 -0.46 39.26
CA LYS A 869 -9.12 -1.32 38.14
C LYS A 869 -9.39 -0.62 36.81
N ALA A 870 -8.33 -0.32 36.06
CA ALA A 870 -8.40 -0.32 34.60
C ALA A 870 -8.43 -1.78 34.14
N SER A 871 -9.03 -2.01 32.96
CA SER A 871 -9.33 -3.34 32.35
C SER A 871 -10.07 -4.35 33.26
N ALA A 872 -11.33 -4.60 32.90
CA ALA A 872 -11.96 -5.86 33.27
C ALA A 872 -11.29 -6.98 32.47
N ALA A 873 -10.57 -7.88 33.14
CA ALA A 873 -10.13 -9.12 32.53
C ALA A 873 -11.38 -9.94 32.14
N ILE A 874 -11.44 -10.39 30.89
CA ILE A 874 -12.42 -11.37 30.45
C ILE A 874 -12.04 -12.69 31.13
N SER A 875 -12.87 -13.14 32.07
CA SER A 875 -12.79 -14.50 32.60
C SER A 875 -13.24 -15.47 31.51
N LEU A 876 -12.34 -16.39 31.12
CA LEU A 876 -12.71 -17.53 30.29
C LEU A 876 -13.67 -18.45 31.07
N PRO A 877 -14.68 -19.06 30.44
CA PRO A 877 -15.31 -20.27 30.96
C PRO A 877 -14.29 -21.41 30.98
N ASP A 878 -14.28 -22.22 32.04
CA ASP A 878 -13.29 -23.28 32.23
C ASP A 878 -13.35 -24.42 31.17
N ASP A 879 -14.49 -24.54 30.47
CA ASP A 879 -14.80 -25.61 29.50
C ASP A 879 -13.90 -25.65 28.24
N TYR A 880 -12.93 -24.74 28.08
CA TYR A 880 -12.04 -24.68 26.91
C TYR A 880 -10.55 -24.97 27.18
N ILE A 881 -10.15 -25.26 28.43
CA ILE A 881 -8.74 -25.51 28.78
C ILE A 881 -8.32 -26.98 28.57
N ASP A 882 -9.26 -27.92 28.62
CA ASP A 882 -8.97 -29.37 28.64
C ASP A 882 -8.57 -30.00 27.29
N HIS A 883 -8.51 -29.23 26.19
CA HIS A 883 -8.23 -29.78 24.85
C HIS A 883 -6.84 -29.49 24.26
N ILE A 884 -5.90 -28.89 25.03
CA ILE A 884 -4.54 -28.57 24.54
C ILE A 884 -3.41 -29.24 25.35
N ALA A 885 -3.68 -29.78 26.55
CA ALA A 885 -2.67 -30.43 27.40
C ALA A 885 -2.43 -31.91 27.01
N GLY A 886 -1.79 -32.14 25.84
CA GLY A 886 -1.81 -33.44 25.16
C GLY A 886 -0.51 -34.06 24.68
N HIS A 887 0.69 -33.57 25.01
CA HIS A 887 1.94 -34.30 24.73
C HIS A 887 3.05 -34.01 25.76
N LYS A 888 3.58 -35.07 26.37
CA LYS A 888 4.76 -35.02 27.26
C LYS A 888 6.06 -34.99 26.46
N ALA A 889 7.03 -34.23 26.94
CA ALA A 889 8.46 -34.48 26.74
C ALA A 889 9.10 -34.64 28.12
N GLU A 890 10.04 -35.57 28.26
CA GLU A 890 10.67 -35.96 29.53
C GLU A 890 11.97 -35.18 29.74
N GLU A 891 12.15 -34.55 30.91
CA GLU A 891 13.47 -34.28 31.48
C GLU A 891 13.46 -34.63 32.98
N LEU A 892 14.57 -35.20 33.45
CA LEU A 892 14.82 -35.66 34.84
C LEU A 892 15.89 -34.75 35.51
N PRO A 893 16.04 -34.78 36.85
CA PRO A 893 16.14 -33.54 37.62
C PRO A 893 17.48 -33.32 38.35
N ILE A 894 17.69 -32.08 38.78
CA ILE A 894 18.56 -31.67 39.90
C ILE A 894 17.78 -30.52 40.57
N ALA A 895 17.04 -30.73 41.66
CA ALA A 895 17.45 -30.92 43.05
C ALA A 895 17.86 -29.61 43.75
N GLU A 896 17.01 -29.16 44.68
CA GLU A 896 17.33 -28.30 45.82
C GLU A 896 16.35 -28.64 46.97
N GLU A 897 16.85 -28.54 48.20
CA GLU A 897 16.31 -29.15 49.44
C GLU A 897 15.14 -28.32 50.04
N GLU A 898 14.17 -28.94 50.74
CA GLU A 898 14.02 -28.94 52.23
C GLU A 898 14.41 -27.59 52.88
N GLU A 899 13.59 -26.95 53.72
CA GLU A 899 12.94 -27.48 54.93
C GLU A 899 11.59 -26.77 55.25
N GLU A 900 10.67 -27.52 55.90
CA GLU A 900 9.89 -27.16 57.12
C GLU A 900 8.94 -25.92 57.17
N GLU A 901 7.86 -25.89 57.96
CA GLU A 901 7.32 -26.77 59.02
C GLU A 901 5.77 -26.53 59.16
N GLU A 902 5.05 -27.47 59.80
CA GLU A 902 3.82 -27.31 60.64
C GLU A 902 2.60 -26.41 60.23
N GLU A 903 1.34 -26.67 60.60
CA GLU A 903 0.65 -27.80 61.25
C GLU A 903 -0.87 -27.81 60.91
N LYS A 904 -1.50 -28.98 61.10
CA LYS A 904 -2.81 -29.31 61.73
C LYS A 904 -3.80 -28.15 62.07
N GLU A 905 -5.14 -28.31 62.09
CA GLU A 905 -6.00 -29.51 62.01
C GLU A 905 -7.48 -29.17 61.65
N LYS A 906 -8.12 -30.11 60.93
CA LYS A 906 -9.51 -30.63 61.09
C LYS A 906 -10.74 -29.74 61.41
N GLU A 907 -11.77 -29.97 60.56
CA GLU A 907 -13.18 -30.34 60.93
C GLU A 907 -14.08 -29.34 61.69
N ALA A 908 -15.41 -29.39 61.66
CA ALA A 908 -16.42 -29.89 60.69
C ALA A 908 -17.82 -29.48 61.23
N LYS A 909 -18.89 -29.62 60.41
CA LYS A 909 -20.34 -29.53 60.79
C LYS A 909 -20.83 -28.11 61.14
N ALA A 910 -22.12 -27.76 61.03
CA ALA A 910 -23.24 -28.31 60.23
C ALA A 910 -24.40 -27.27 60.18
N ASN A 911 -25.35 -27.51 59.25
CA ASN A 911 -26.77 -27.12 59.22
C ASN A 911 -27.34 -26.13 60.25
N GLU A 912 -28.09 -25.11 59.75
CA GLU A 912 -29.51 -24.78 60.02
C GLU A 912 -29.85 -23.42 59.32
N SER A 913 -31.08 -23.04 58.92
CA SER A 913 -32.33 -23.78 58.67
C SER A 913 -33.27 -22.97 57.73
N SER A 914 -34.09 -23.69 56.93
CA SER A 914 -35.54 -23.47 56.64
C SER A 914 -36.12 -22.02 56.61
N LYS A 915 -36.74 -21.49 55.54
CA LYS A 915 -38.15 -21.64 55.05
C LYS A 915 -38.47 -20.42 54.11
N ALA A 916 -39.52 -20.33 53.28
CA ALA A 916 -40.48 -21.27 52.63
C ALA A 916 -41.41 -20.49 51.65
N LYS A 917 -42.29 -21.22 50.91
CA LYS A 917 -43.33 -20.80 49.92
C LYS A 917 -42.80 -20.44 48.51
N SER A 918 -43.10 -21.13 47.40
CA SER A 918 -44.22 -21.98 46.90
C SER A 918 -45.37 -21.25 46.18
N LYS A 919 -45.50 -21.48 44.87
CA LYS A 919 -46.79 -21.79 44.20
C LYS A 919 -46.55 -22.42 42.81
N GLU A 920 -46.99 -23.66 42.65
CA GLU A 920 -47.22 -24.33 41.36
C GLU A 920 -48.64 -24.03 40.84
N ILE A 921 -48.84 -24.34 39.55
CA ILE A 921 -49.99 -24.99 38.87
C ILE A 921 -49.40 -25.32 37.47
N GLN A 922 -49.00 -26.55 37.05
CA GLN A 922 -49.70 -27.86 36.93
C GLN A 922 -50.96 -27.76 36.02
N GLN A 923 -51.22 -28.62 35.02
CA GLN A 923 -51.01 -30.08 34.89
C GLN A 923 -51.28 -30.62 33.45
N GLN A 924 -50.80 -31.84 33.14
CA GLN A 924 -51.43 -32.90 32.27
C GLN A 924 -51.52 -32.67 30.72
N GLN A 925 -51.53 -33.70 29.83
CA GLN A 925 -51.51 -35.18 29.97
C GLN A 925 -51.01 -35.93 28.69
N ALA A 926 -50.41 -37.12 28.91
CA ALA A 926 -50.60 -38.41 28.20
C ALA A 926 -50.02 -38.76 26.77
N VAL A 927 -49.00 -39.63 26.82
CA VAL A 927 -48.59 -40.83 25.99
C VAL A 927 -49.68 -41.61 25.21
N PRO A 928 -49.37 -42.67 24.39
CA PRO A 928 -48.18 -43.05 23.59
C PRO A 928 -48.50 -43.63 22.17
N SER A 929 -47.48 -43.93 21.32
CA SER A 929 -47.46 -45.20 20.52
C SER A 929 -46.12 -45.57 19.83
N VAL A 930 -45.58 -46.74 20.22
CA VAL A 930 -45.22 -47.91 19.35
C VAL A 930 -44.07 -47.84 18.31
N SER A 931 -42.89 -48.37 18.73
CA SER A 931 -42.09 -49.48 18.12
C SER A 931 -41.48 -49.38 16.70
N MET A 932 -40.43 -50.12 16.27
CA MET A 932 -39.84 -51.38 16.76
C MET A 932 -38.37 -51.59 16.28
N LYS A 933 -37.55 -52.30 17.09
CA LYS A 933 -36.50 -53.34 16.76
C LYS A 933 -35.64 -53.19 15.48
N ASN A 934 -34.29 -53.10 15.55
CA ASN A 934 -33.25 -54.11 15.92
C ASN A 934 -32.63 -54.96 14.77
N VAL A 935 -31.29 -54.88 14.67
CA VAL A 935 -30.31 -56.01 14.52
C VAL A 935 -30.15 -56.73 13.16
N LYS A 936 -28.92 -56.67 12.57
CA LYS A 936 -28.04 -57.86 12.36
C LYS A 936 -26.60 -57.58 11.85
N LYS A 937 -25.66 -58.39 12.37
CA LYS A 937 -24.27 -58.59 11.92
C LYS A 937 -24.15 -59.78 10.95
N ARG A 938 -23.16 -59.77 10.05
CA ARG A 938 -22.36 -60.93 9.52
C ARG A 938 -20.98 -60.35 9.15
N LYS A 939 -19.81 -60.78 9.67
CA LYS A 939 -19.07 -62.07 9.56
C LYS A 939 -18.80 -62.45 8.08
N SER A 940 -17.56 -62.54 7.53
CA SER A 940 -16.23 -63.06 7.96
C SER A 940 -15.87 -64.36 7.18
N LEU A 941 -14.56 -64.72 7.11
CA LEU A 941 -13.84 -65.63 6.15
C LEU A 941 -13.26 -64.85 4.95
N LEU A 942 -12.03 -65.00 4.44
CA LEU A 942 -10.70 -65.54 4.89
C LEU A 942 -9.63 -64.58 4.28
N GLN A 943 -8.39 -64.35 4.74
CA GLN A 943 -7.32 -65.03 5.50
C GLN A 943 -6.25 -65.79 4.66
N LYS A 944 -4.97 -65.41 4.87
CA LYS A 944 -3.68 -65.98 4.37
C LYS A 944 -3.34 -65.54 2.93
N ILE A 945 -2.12 -65.08 2.62
CA ILE A 945 -0.80 -65.64 2.96
C ILE A 945 0.11 -64.72 3.82
N PHE A 946 0.98 -65.36 4.61
CA PHE A 946 1.98 -64.84 5.55
C PHE A 946 3.24 -64.29 4.82
N HIS A 947 3.91 -63.17 5.15
CA HIS A 947 4.60 -62.66 6.37
C HIS A 947 6.16 -62.64 6.15
N PRO A 948 6.93 -61.75 6.81
CA PRO A 948 8.30 -61.35 6.39
C PRO A 948 9.43 -62.03 7.18
N PHE A 949 10.71 -61.79 6.81
CA PHE A 949 11.85 -61.99 7.72
C PHE A 949 12.99 -60.96 7.57
N LYS A 950 13.65 -60.68 8.71
CA LYS A 950 14.84 -59.81 8.90
C LYS A 950 16.15 -60.63 8.97
N LYS A 951 17.30 -59.92 9.02
CA LYS A 951 18.68 -60.30 9.48
C LYS A 951 19.65 -60.73 8.35
N ASN A 952 20.98 -60.54 8.42
CA ASN A 952 21.88 -59.72 9.29
C ASN A 952 23.29 -59.60 8.65
N HIS A 953 24.09 -58.62 9.10
CA HIS A 953 25.58 -58.48 9.14
C HIS A 953 26.55 -59.41 8.36
N GLU A 954 27.54 -58.81 7.67
CA GLU A 954 29.01 -58.77 7.99
C GLU A 954 29.79 -58.12 6.79
N ARG A 955 30.55 -57.02 6.95
CA ARG A 955 31.95 -56.83 7.40
C ARG A 955 33.07 -57.44 6.51
N GLN A 956 33.70 -56.59 5.68
CA GLN A 956 35.13 -56.49 5.29
C GLN A 956 35.25 -55.44 4.17
N ALA A 957 36.36 -54.77 3.82
CA ALA A 957 37.55 -54.20 4.48
C ALA A 957 38.53 -53.86 3.33
N ASN A 958 39.01 -52.61 3.26
CA ASN A 958 40.21 -52.13 2.53
C ASN A 958 40.46 -52.50 1.04
N ALA A 959 40.48 -51.48 0.16
CA ALA A 959 41.55 -51.28 -0.83
C ALA A 959 41.53 -49.87 -1.46
N VAL A 960 42.68 -49.19 -1.41
CA VAL A 960 43.13 -48.04 -2.23
C VAL A 960 44.45 -48.55 -2.83
N PRO A 961 44.80 -48.40 -4.13
CA PRO A 961 45.29 -47.10 -4.63
C PRO A 961 45.29 -46.83 -6.18
N LEU A 962 45.93 -45.70 -6.53
CA LEU A 962 46.60 -45.34 -7.80
C LEU A 962 45.81 -44.67 -8.95
N LEU A 963 45.91 -43.33 -8.97
CA LEU A 963 46.58 -42.52 -10.02
C LEU A 963 46.50 -42.98 -11.49
N ARG A 964 45.88 -42.14 -12.34
CA ARG A 964 46.35 -41.82 -13.70
C ARG A 964 45.75 -40.51 -14.26
N GLN A 965 46.63 -39.59 -14.61
CA GLN A 965 46.53 -38.48 -15.58
C GLN A 965 47.82 -38.56 -16.44
N PRO A 966 48.00 -37.81 -17.55
CA PRO A 966 47.04 -37.26 -18.53
C PRO A 966 47.45 -37.55 -20.01
N THR A 967 46.61 -37.19 -20.97
CA THR A 967 46.96 -36.95 -22.40
C THR A 967 45.93 -35.96 -23.00
N THR A 968 46.24 -34.66 -23.10
CA THR A 968 46.82 -33.91 -24.24
C THR A 968 45.82 -33.48 -25.33
N GLU A 969 45.54 -32.17 -25.33
CA GLU A 969 45.59 -31.22 -26.47
C GLU A 969 45.05 -31.61 -27.86
N SER A 970 44.21 -30.72 -28.40
CA SER A 970 44.09 -30.50 -29.85
C SER A 970 43.88 -29.00 -30.12
N ASP A 971 44.88 -28.36 -30.73
CA ASP A 971 44.81 -26.96 -31.14
C ASP A 971 43.74 -26.71 -32.23
N ARG A 972 43.13 -25.52 -32.20
CA ARG A 972 42.69 -24.82 -33.42
C ARG A 972 43.01 -23.33 -33.32
N GLU A 973 43.47 -22.81 -34.45
CA GLU A 973 44.23 -21.56 -34.54
C GLU A 973 43.37 -20.30 -34.44
N PHE A 974 43.96 -19.24 -33.90
CA PHE A 974 43.39 -17.89 -33.88
C PHE A 974 43.42 -17.26 -35.27
N THR A 975 42.28 -16.75 -35.74
CA THR A 975 42.25 -15.77 -36.84
C THR A 975 42.24 -14.34 -36.29
N THR A 976 43.16 -13.52 -36.78
CA THR A 976 43.40 -12.16 -36.30
C THR A 976 42.33 -11.18 -36.81
N SER A 977 41.52 -10.63 -35.91
CA SER A 977 40.71 -9.42 -36.19
C SER A 977 41.24 -8.23 -35.38
N PHE A 978 41.62 -7.18 -36.09
CA PHE A 978 42.27 -5.98 -35.56
C PHE A 978 41.24 -5.08 -34.85
N ILE A 979 41.35 -4.93 -33.53
CA ILE A 979 40.51 -4.02 -32.73
C ILE A 979 41.33 -2.77 -32.37
N PRO A 980 40.84 -1.54 -32.67
CA PRO A 980 41.57 -0.31 -32.37
C PRO A 980 41.77 -0.11 -30.86
N LYS A 981 43.00 0.28 -30.45
CA LYS A 981 43.29 0.71 -29.08
C LYS A 981 42.62 2.06 -28.81
N GLY A 982 41.45 2.04 -28.17
CA GLY A 982 40.83 3.22 -27.58
C GLY A 982 41.75 3.86 -26.54
N ASN A 983 41.87 5.18 -26.55
CA ASN A 983 42.74 5.91 -25.64
C ASN A 983 42.29 5.75 -24.18
N LYS A 984 43.26 5.60 -23.26
CA LYS A 984 43.02 5.56 -21.81
C LYS A 984 42.45 6.89 -21.31
N GLN A 985 41.13 7.05 -21.28
CA GLN A 985 40.49 8.11 -20.52
C GLN A 985 40.63 7.81 -19.02
N LYS A 986 41.55 8.51 -18.36
CA LYS A 986 41.59 8.57 -16.90
C LYS A 986 40.36 9.35 -16.42
N PHE A 987 39.39 8.66 -15.84
CA PHE A 987 38.34 9.32 -15.05
C PHE A 987 38.96 9.86 -13.75
N GLN A 988 39.40 11.12 -13.79
CA GLN A 988 39.63 11.91 -12.58
C GLN A 988 38.38 12.75 -12.32
N ASN A 989 37.91 12.71 -11.07
CA ASN A 989 36.76 13.44 -10.50
C ASN A 989 35.37 12.84 -10.82
N ILE A 990 34.80 12.13 -9.84
CA ILE A 990 33.41 11.60 -9.86
C ILE A 990 32.40 12.57 -9.19
N TYR A 991 32.87 13.66 -8.57
CA TYR A 991 32.02 14.73 -8.05
C TYR A 991 32.37 16.06 -8.71
N LYS A 992 31.37 16.65 -9.40
CA LYS A 992 31.35 18.09 -9.71
C LYS A 992 30.36 18.77 -8.75
N PRO A 993 30.70 19.91 -8.15
CA PRO A 993 29.72 20.74 -7.46
C PRO A 993 28.71 21.34 -8.46
N VAL A 994 27.60 21.84 -7.90
CA VAL A 994 26.50 22.49 -8.63
C VAL A 994 27.03 23.67 -9.45
N PRO A 995 26.56 23.89 -10.70
CA PRO A 995 26.90 25.09 -11.46
C PRO A 995 26.28 26.33 -10.80
N GLU A 996 27.12 27.32 -10.48
CA GLU A 996 26.67 28.63 -10.01
C GLU A 996 25.87 29.36 -11.09
N LEU A 997 24.74 29.96 -10.70
CA LEU A 997 23.96 30.84 -11.56
C LEU A 997 24.68 32.18 -11.67
N VAL A 998 25.23 32.47 -12.85
CA VAL A 998 25.75 33.80 -13.18
C VAL A 998 24.59 34.64 -13.73
N GLU A 999 24.28 35.75 -13.05
CA GLU A 999 23.35 36.76 -13.57
C GLU A 999 23.91 37.34 -14.87
N LYS A 1000 23.04 37.55 -15.87
CA LYS A 1000 23.40 38.26 -17.10
C LYS A 1000 23.02 39.73 -16.97
N GLU A 1001 24.00 40.59 -17.22
CA GLU A 1001 23.80 41.99 -17.63
C GLU A 1001 23.05 42.09 -18.97
#